data_AF-A0A8B6M0L1-F1
#
_entry.id   AF-A0A8B6M0L1-F1
#
_cell.length_a   1.000
_cell.length_b   1.000
_cell.length_c   1.000
_cell.angle_alpha   90.00
_cell.angle_beta   90.00
_cell.angle_gamma   90.00
#
_symmetry.space_group_name_H-M   'P 1'
#
loop_
_entity.id
_entity.type
_entity.pdbx_description
1 polymer ?
#
loop_
_entity_poly.entity_id
_entity_poly.type
_entity_poly.pdbx_seq_one_letter_code
_entity_poly.pdbx_strand_id
1 'polypeptide(L)'
;MAATEGERKSAAGRGEDELWPVPADQSLTLALEYFRAGRHRAAEEIYAKILAVEPDQCVCLHHLGLIAHHRGNHEAAADLVSRAIASKPDYVEALSNLGAIYRALGRTDAAIAAIDRAIALQPDFTQAHSNLGNVLEDQGRLVDALTAYRRAGSLNPGFVQAYANAANILRKLGRQEEAIAVCEEIIAHRPDAPEPYFSLGNILKELRQPGRAIAAYQRAVALRPNFAEVYVNLGNALQSQSAFDDAIEAYSQAILLRPTMADAHANKGAALEALGRLPEAIASFRAAVEIDPQLVDIRIWLHHKRRAICDWDGIEAEEAELLKFMESGNSAPHPFSILSMATSPALQLRVARAAAAGFAIQPPDFAPRRAEASARKLRIGYLSNDFCRHATAILVAELFELHDRARFEITAYSHGPDDHSEIGARLRKAFDHFVDLRALSDDEAARRIHADGIDILIDMKGYTSGARTGIPARRPAPVQASFIGFPGTMGADFIDYIIADPFVLPMDQQSAFVEKIVQLPHCYQPNDTRRLIADVTPTRAQCGLPERGFVFCSFNNSYKLTPAFFDIWMRLLRAAPGSVLWLLEANALVKENLRRQASQRGVDPDRLVFAPRIPSPEHLARHRLADLFLDTLPYNAHTTASDALWAGLPVLTCAGDTFAGRVAGSLLHAVGLPELITASLDDYEALAGKLSCGDPRLLQGLRHKLLGARLASPLFDSARYARHFEAALTQMWENHRDGGAPRAFAVTDVGETAPPAPSIQRVRYRACPLCGGGDIPAILGADCTKHALYQPALPPVINWHECKGCGHVFTEGYFDAAAAEVIFSKTHQNQIVGHDMERQRPVSARMVERVARRAATGRWLDVGFGNGSLLFTAEEWGFTPVGLDLRKENVAALRTLGYEAHCASIEELDHEQRYSVVSMADVLEHMAFPKAGLLAARALLRPGGALFLSMPNADNMVWRLLHANKVNPYWGEIEHYHNFTRKRLYALLEEHGFQPVEYGVSERYRVCMEVVAVKSG
;
A
#
# COMPACT_ATOMS: atom_id res chain seq x y z
N MET A 1 2.97 25.35 68.51
CA MET A 1 3.21 26.36 69.56
C MET A 1 2.05 27.33 69.54
N ALA A 2 1.35 27.45 70.68
CA ALA A 2 0.32 28.46 71.01
C ALA A 2 0.86 29.90 70.81
N ALA A 3 0.12 31.00 70.75
CA ALA A 3 -1.26 31.41 71.07
C ALA A 3 -1.51 32.71 70.21
N THR A 4 -2.66 33.35 70.01
CA THR A 4 -3.81 33.66 70.85
C THR A 4 -4.89 34.28 69.95
N GLU A 5 -6.15 33.87 70.15
CA GLU A 5 -7.32 34.72 69.91
C GLU A 5 -7.26 35.95 70.84
N GLY A 6 -7.62 37.12 70.33
CA GLY A 6 -7.89 38.28 71.17
C GLY A 6 -7.56 39.60 70.50
N GLU A 7 -8.42 40.06 69.59
CA GLU A 7 -8.77 41.50 69.41
C GLU A 7 -9.84 41.65 68.31
N ARG A 8 -11.00 40.99 68.52
CA ARG A 8 -12.28 41.46 67.98
C ARG A 8 -12.93 42.31 69.07
N LYS A 9 -12.71 43.64 69.01
CA LYS A 9 -13.58 44.75 69.49
C LYS A 9 -12.73 46.00 69.76
N SER A 10 -12.68 46.93 68.82
CA SER A 10 -12.76 48.39 69.08
C SER A 10 -12.46 49.22 67.82
N ALA A 11 -13.35 49.15 66.82
CA ALA A 11 -13.62 50.28 65.91
C ALA A 11 -14.92 50.04 65.11
N ALA A 12 -15.93 49.43 65.73
CA ALA A 12 -17.31 49.58 65.28
C ALA A 12 -17.83 50.85 65.97
N GLY A 13 -17.80 51.97 65.25
CA GLY A 13 -18.17 53.27 65.83
C GLY A 13 -17.65 54.49 65.08
N ARG A 14 -17.80 54.52 63.75
CA ARG A 14 -18.13 55.74 63.00
C ARG A 14 -19.09 55.32 61.89
N GLY A 15 -20.29 55.89 61.88
CA GLY A 15 -21.33 55.51 60.92
C GLY A 15 -20.87 55.83 59.50
N GLU A 16 -20.98 54.87 58.59
CA GLU A 16 -20.84 55.11 57.14
C GLU A 16 -22.09 55.78 56.53
N ASP A 17 -23.08 56.13 57.37
CA ASP A 17 -24.25 56.95 57.02
C ASP A 17 -24.07 58.45 57.38
N GLU A 18 -22.95 58.86 57.98
CA GLU A 18 -22.67 60.28 58.27
C GLU A 18 -21.59 60.82 57.35
N LEU A 19 -21.97 61.13 56.11
CA LEU A 19 -21.37 62.20 55.29
C LEU A 19 -22.16 62.36 53.98
N TRP A 20 -23.50 62.29 54.02
CA TRP A 20 -24.31 62.84 52.94
C TRP A 20 -25.04 64.09 53.46
N PRO A 21 -24.87 65.27 52.85
CA PRO A 21 -24.26 65.49 51.54
C PRO A 21 -22.74 65.76 51.62
N VAL A 22 -21.91 64.87 51.06
CA VAL A 22 -20.66 65.29 50.42
C VAL A 22 -21.07 66.08 49.17
N PRO A 23 -20.40 67.19 48.79
CA PRO A 23 -20.66 67.85 47.52
C PRO A 23 -20.70 66.84 46.35
N ALA A 24 -21.68 66.97 45.46
CA ALA A 24 -21.90 66.03 44.35
C ALA A 24 -20.63 65.75 43.52
N ASP A 25 -19.76 66.76 43.37
CA ASP A 25 -18.46 66.66 42.70
C ASP A 25 -17.48 65.69 43.37
N GLN A 26 -17.44 65.65 44.71
CA GLN A 26 -16.57 64.74 45.46
C GLN A 26 -17.11 63.31 45.43
N SER A 27 -18.43 63.13 45.50
CA SER A 27 -19.06 61.81 45.31
C SER A 27 -18.86 61.27 43.89
N LEU A 28 -18.96 62.14 42.88
CA LEU A 28 -18.68 61.78 41.49
C LEU A 28 -17.22 61.35 41.29
N THR A 29 -16.28 62.09 41.89
CA THR A 29 -14.85 61.75 41.84
C THR A 29 -14.58 60.37 42.46
N LEU A 30 -15.15 60.09 43.63
CA LEU A 30 -15.03 58.78 44.28
C LEU A 30 -15.66 57.65 43.45
N ALA A 31 -16.81 57.89 42.83
CA ALA A 31 -17.47 56.91 41.96
C ALA A 31 -16.61 56.59 40.72
N LEU A 32 -15.98 57.60 40.12
CA LEU A 32 -15.05 57.44 39.00
C LEU A 32 -13.80 56.66 39.42
N GLU A 33 -13.27 56.90 40.63
CA GLU A 33 -12.16 56.10 41.18
C GLU A 33 -12.55 54.64 41.39
N TYR A 34 -13.74 54.39 41.97
CA TYR A 34 -14.25 53.02 42.10
C TYR A 34 -14.49 52.34 40.76
N PHE A 35 -14.99 53.08 39.76
CA PHE A 35 -15.14 52.57 38.40
C PHE A 35 -13.79 52.20 37.79
N ARG A 36 -12.78 53.08 37.90
CA ARG A 36 -11.41 52.82 37.42
C ARG A 36 -10.74 51.65 38.15
N ALA A 37 -11.05 51.45 39.43
CA ALA A 37 -10.56 50.33 40.23
C ALA A 37 -11.34 49.01 40.01
N GLY A 38 -12.31 48.97 39.08
CA GLY A 38 -13.12 47.79 38.80
C GLY A 38 -14.18 47.47 39.88
N ARG A 39 -14.37 48.34 40.87
CA ARG A 39 -15.37 48.21 41.93
C ARG A 39 -16.74 48.70 41.42
N HIS A 40 -17.22 48.10 40.34
CA HIS A 40 -18.40 48.56 39.59
C HIS A 40 -19.67 48.66 40.44
N ARG A 41 -19.89 47.73 41.39
CA ARG A 41 -21.05 47.76 42.30
C ARG A 41 -21.01 48.98 43.24
N ALA A 42 -19.85 49.28 43.81
CA ALA A 42 -19.69 50.43 44.69
C ALA A 42 -19.79 51.76 43.91
N ALA A 43 -19.29 51.79 42.66
CA ALA A 43 -19.45 52.95 41.78
C ALA A 43 -20.92 53.17 41.39
N GLU A 44 -21.64 52.10 41.04
CA GLU A 44 -23.06 52.11 40.68
C GLU A 44 -23.96 52.64 41.80
N GLU A 45 -23.71 52.22 43.05
CA GLU A 45 -24.45 52.72 44.22
C GLU A 45 -24.28 54.23 44.40
N ILE A 46 -23.08 54.77 44.14
CA ILE A 46 -22.82 56.20 44.23
C ILE A 46 -23.44 56.95 43.03
N TYR A 47 -23.30 56.43 41.81
CA TYR A 47 -23.93 57.03 40.63
C TYR A 47 -25.46 57.10 40.77
N ALA A 48 -26.10 56.07 41.32
CA ALA A 48 -27.54 56.05 41.57
C ALA A 48 -27.97 57.12 42.59
N LYS A 49 -27.19 57.32 43.67
CA LYS A 49 -27.44 58.38 44.66
C LYS A 49 -27.31 59.78 44.04
N ILE A 50 -26.33 59.99 43.17
CA ILE A 50 -26.16 61.26 42.44
C ILE A 50 -27.34 61.49 41.49
N LEU A 51 -27.75 60.48 40.72
CA LEU A 51 -28.90 60.59 39.80
C LEU A 51 -30.25 60.78 40.49
N ALA A 52 -30.38 60.39 41.77
CA ALA A 52 -31.58 60.68 42.57
C ALA A 52 -31.76 62.18 42.85
N VAL A 53 -30.65 62.95 42.83
CA VAL A 53 -30.66 64.41 43.03
C VAL A 53 -30.54 65.16 41.70
N GLU A 54 -29.76 64.62 40.76
CA GLU A 54 -29.52 65.18 39.43
C GLU A 54 -29.82 64.13 38.34
N PRO A 55 -31.09 63.93 37.94
CA PRO A 55 -31.49 62.85 37.03
C PRO A 55 -30.84 62.83 35.64
N ASP A 56 -30.35 63.99 35.20
CA ASP A 56 -29.73 64.19 33.88
C ASP A 56 -28.21 64.39 33.94
N GLN A 57 -27.58 64.01 35.05
CA GLN A 57 -26.12 64.09 35.20
C GLN A 57 -25.44 63.14 34.18
N CYS A 58 -24.87 63.73 33.12
CA CYS A 58 -24.40 63.01 31.95
C CYS A 58 -23.22 62.05 32.22
N VAL A 59 -22.34 62.34 33.18
CA VAL A 59 -21.20 61.49 33.55
C VAL A 59 -21.69 60.23 34.26
N CYS A 60 -22.60 60.35 35.23
CA CYS A 60 -23.22 59.22 35.92
C CYS A 60 -24.00 58.32 34.95
N LEU A 61 -24.81 58.91 34.06
CA LEU A 61 -25.55 58.18 33.03
C LEU A 61 -24.60 57.43 32.07
N HIS A 62 -23.53 58.09 31.61
CA HIS A 62 -22.51 57.47 30.75
C HIS A 62 -21.84 56.27 31.44
N HIS A 63 -21.32 56.44 32.65
CA HIS A 63 -20.59 55.36 33.36
C HIS A 63 -21.51 54.22 33.82
N LEU A 64 -22.77 54.49 34.21
CA LEU A 64 -23.76 53.43 34.43
C LEU A 64 -24.06 52.67 33.14
N GLY A 65 -24.14 53.38 32.01
CA GLY A 65 -24.24 52.75 30.69
C GLY A 65 -23.06 51.84 30.38
N LEU A 66 -21.83 52.25 30.68
CA LEU A 66 -20.64 51.40 30.54
C LEU A 66 -20.69 50.17 31.46
N ILE A 67 -21.13 50.32 32.72
CA ILE A 67 -21.32 49.20 33.65
C ILE A 67 -22.36 48.21 33.09
N ALA A 68 -23.49 48.72 32.59
CA ALA A 68 -24.53 47.90 31.96
C ALA A 68 -23.99 47.18 30.72
N HIS A 69 -23.18 47.85 29.89
CA HIS A 69 -22.53 47.26 28.73
C HIS A 69 -21.60 46.11 29.11
N HIS A 70 -20.76 46.31 30.14
CA HIS A 70 -19.86 45.27 30.66
C HIS A 70 -20.60 44.06 31.23
N ARG A 71 -21.83 44.24 31.75
CA ARG A 71 -22.70 43.15 32.21
C ARG A 71 -23.51 42.47 31.09
N GLY A 72 -23.34 42.89 29.84
CA GLY A 72 -24.05 42.35 28.68
C GLY A 72 -25.47 42.92 28.48
N ASN A 73 -25.90 43.89 29.29
CA ASN A 73 -27.19 44.57 29.11
C ASN A 73 -27.04 45.76 28.16
N HIS A 74 -26.84 45.45 26.88
CA HIS A 74 -26.52 46.43 25.85
C HIS A 74 -27.66 47.41 25.54
N GLU A 75 -28.93 46.98 25.67
CA GLU A 75 -30.09 47.86 25.46
C GLU A 75 -30.19 48.92 26.56
N ALA A 76 -30.07 48.52 27.84
CA ALA A 76 -30.04 49.47 28.94
C ALA A 76 -28.82 50.40 28.86
N ALA A 77 -27.67 49.87 28.42
CA ALA A 77 -26.49 50.69 28.17
C ALA A 77 -26.74 51.76 27.10
N ALA A 78 -27.36 51.38 25.98
CA ALA A 78 -27.68 52.31 24.91
C ALA A 78 -28.64 53.42 25.36
N ASP A 79 -29.67 53.09 26.15
CA ASP A 79 -30.60 54.08 26.72
C ASP A 79 -29.88 55.08 27.64
N LEU A 80 -29.11 54.57 28.61
CA LEU A 80 -28.38 55.39 29.58
C LEU A 80 -27.37 56.32 28.90
N VAL A 81 -26.58 55.81 27.95
CA VAL A 81 -25.60 56.63 27.22
C VAL A 81 -26.29 57.59 26.25
N SER A 82 -27.42 57.22 25.63
CA SER A 82 -28.22 58.14 24.80
C SER A 82 -28.78 59.30 25.62
N ARG A 83 -29.25 59.04 26.85
CA ARG A 83 -29.69 60.09 27.79
C ARG A 83 -28.52 60.99 28.22
N ALA A 84 -27.33 60.43 28.45
CA ALA A 84 -26.14 61.22 28.71
C ALA A 84 -25.81 62.18 27.56
N ILE A 85 -25.94 61.72 26.31
CA ILE A 85 -25.72 62.52 25.10
C ILE A 85 -26.86 63.53 24.88
N ALA A 86 -28.10 63.21 25.25
CA ALA A 86 -29.21 64.16 25.18
C ALA A 86 -28.99 65.35 26.14
N SER A 87 -28.47 65.08 27.35
CA SER A 87 -28.08 66.09 28.32
C SER A 87 -26.83 66.88 27.89
N LYS A 88 -25.86 66.21 27.25
CA LYS A 88 -24.64 66.82 26.72
C LYS A 88 -24.36 66.40 25.26
N PRO A 89 -24.91 67.11 24.26
CA PRO A 89 -24.84 66.73 22.84
C PRO A 89 -23.42 66.68 22.23
N ASP A 90 -22.44 67.33 22.84
CA ASP A 90 -21.04 67.37 22.42
C ASP A 90 -20.14 66.40 23.22
N TYR A 91 -20.73 65.45 23.97
CA TYR A 91 -19.99 64.49 24.79
C TYR A 91 -19.33 63.40 23.92
N VAL A 92 -18.15 63.71 23.37
CA VAL A 92 -17.39 62.88 22.43
C VAL A 92 -17.14 61.45 22.95
N GLU A 93 -16.72 61.30 24.21
CA GLU A 93 -16.46 59.98 24.81
C GLU A 93 -17.73 59.12 24.86
N ALA A 94 -18.85 59.70 25.30
CA ALA A 94 -20.14 59.01 25.33
C ALA A 94 -20.63 58.66 23.92
N LEU A 95 -20.46 59.53 22.92
CA LEU A 95 -20.78 59.24 21.51
C LEU A 95 -19.96 58.08 20.95
N SER A 96 -18.65 58.07 21.19
CA SER A 96 -17.75 56.99 20.77
C SER A 96 -18.11 55.66 21.43
N ASN A 97 -18.45 55.68 22.72
CA ASN A 97 -18.85 54.49 23.46
C ASN A 97 -20.26 54.01 23.09
N LEU A 98 -21.19 54.92 22.78
CA LEU A 98 -22.50 54.57 22.20
C LEU A 98 -22.33 53.84 20.87
N GLY A 99 -21.36 54.26 20.06
CA GLY A 99 -20.96 53.54 18.86
C GLY A 99 -20.58 52.08 19.12
N ALA A 100 -19.71 51.85 20.11
CA ALA A 100 -19.32 50.49 20.52
C ALA A 100 -20.50 49.67 21.08
N ILE A 101 -21.41 50.30 21.83
CA ILE A 101 -22.63 49.65 22.35
C ILE A 101 -23.58 49.26 21.21
N TYR A 102 -23.81 50.15 20.24
CA TYR A 102 -24.64 49.84 19.07
C TYR A 102 -24.03 48.74 18.20
N ARG A 103 -22.70 48.70 18.08
CA ARG A 103 -21.99 47.57 17.46
C ARG A 103 -22.32 46.25 18.15
N ALA A 104 -22.25 46.20 19.50
CA ALA A 104 -22.60 45.00 20.26
C ALA A 104 -24.07 44.58 20.12
N LEU A 105 -24.98 45.53 19.84
CA LEU A 105 -26.39 45.29 19.52
C LEU A 105 -26.64 44.87 18.06
N GLY A 106 -25.60 44.83 17.20
CA GLY A 106 -25.75 44.62 15.76
C GLY A 106 -26.40 45.79 15.01
N ARG A 107 -26.51 46.97 15.64
CA ARG A 107 -27.09 48.20 15.05
C ARG A 107 -26.01 49.02 14.35
N THR A 108 -25.49 48.47 13.26
CA THR A 108 -24.27 48.97 12.61
C THR A 108 -24.38 50.41 12.10
N ASP A 109 -25.48 50.79 11.46
CA ASP A 109 -25.64 52.16 10.93
C ASP A 109 -25.71 53.20 12.06
N ALA A 110 -26.39 52.86 13.17
CA ALA A 110 -26.44 53.71 14.35
C ALA A 110 -25.06 53.82 15.02
N ALA A 111 -24.27 52.74 15.01
CA ALA A 111 -22.90 52.75 15.51
C ALA A 111 -22.02 53.73 14.72
N ILE A 112 -22.04 53.64 13.38
CA ILE A 112 -21.28 54.52 12.49
C ILE A 112 -21.73 55.97 12.69
N ALA A 113 -23.04 56.25 12.70
CA ALA A 113 -23.54 57.62 12.88
C ALA A 113 -23.11 58.26 14.22
N ALA A 114 -23.11 57.49 15.31
CA ALA A 114 -22.64 57.96 16.61
C ALA A 114 -21.12 58.24 16.60
N ILE A 115 -20.34 57.35 15.97
CA ILE A 115 -18.87 57.47 15.87
C ILE A 115 -18.47 58.63 14.95
N ASP A 116 -19.11 58.78 13.78
CA ASP A 116 -18.86 59.88 12.85
C ASP A 116 -19.17 61.22 13.50
N ARG A 117 -20.23 61.29 14.32
CA ARG A 117 -20.52 62.49 15.13
C ARG A 117 -19.43 62.76 16.16
N ALA A 118 -18.89 61.73 16.82
CA ALA A 118 -17.75 61.88 17.73
C ALA A 118 -16.50 62.42 17.01
N ILE A 119 -16.20 61.88 15.82
CA ILE A 119 -15.07 62.31 14.98
C ILE A 119 -15.27 63.73 14.44
N ALA A 120 -16.50 64.11 14.06
CA ALA A 120 -16.82 65.45 13.59
C ALA A 120 -16.65 66.52 14.68
N LEU A 121 -16.98 66.18 15.94
CA LEU A 121 -16.78 67.05 17.09
C LEU A 121 -15.31 67.13 17.51
N GLN A 122 -14.60 66.01 17.46
CA GLN A 122 -13.19 65.93 17.83
C GLN A 122 -12.42 64.99 16.88
N PRO A 123 -11.83 65.52 15.79
CA PRO A 123 -11.15 64.72 14.77
C PRO A 123 -9.91 63.96 15.24
N ASP A 124 -9.30 64.36 16.36
CA ASP A 124 -8.13 63.73 16.97
C ASP A 124 -8.48 62.74 18.09
N PHE A 125 -9.78 62.47 18.32
CA PHE A 125 -10.22 61.52 19.34
C PHE A 125 -9.91 60.07 18.91
N THR A 126 -8.79 59.58 19.40
CA THR A 126 -8.19 58.28 19.00
C THR A 126 -9.17 57.10 19.12
N GLN A 127 -9.95 57.04 20.21
CA GLN A 127 -10.86 55.91 20.46
C GLN A 127 -12.00 55.83 19.44
N ALA A 128 -12.50 56.96 18.94
CA ALA A 128 -13.57 56.96 17.93
C ALA A 128 -13.09 56.36 16.59
N HIS A 129 -11.86 56.69 16.16
CA HIS A 129 -11.26 56.07 14.96
C HIS A 129 -11.06 54.56 15.12
N SER A 130 -10.64 54.09 16.30
CA SER A 130 -10.54 52.65 16.56
C SER A 130 -11.92 51.97 16.60
N ASN A 131 -12.92 52.60 17.19
CA ASN A 131 -14.29 52.08 17.21
C ASN A 131 -14.88 52.04 15.79
N LEU A 132 -14.59 53.06 14.95
CA LEU A 132 -14.97 53.06 13.54
C LEU A 132 -14.36 51.85 12.81
N GLY A 133 -13.07 51.59 13.04
CA GLY A 133 -12.38 50.42 12.50
C GLY A 133 -13.06 49.10 12.87
N ASN A 134 -13.43 48.93 14.15
CA ASN A 134 -14.12 47.73 14.63
C ASN A 134 -15.47 47.51 13.92
N VAL A 135 -16.25 48.58 13.71
CA VAL A 135 -17.56 48.50 13.04
C VAL A 135 -17.41 48.20 11.55
N LEU A 136 -16.45 48.82 10.87
CA LEU A 136 -16.16 48.59 9.45
C LEU A 136 -15.63 47.16 9.21
N GLU A 137 -14.86 46.62 10.15
CA GLU A 137 -14.40 45.23 10.11
C GLU A 137 -15.57 44.25 10.18
N ASP A 138 -16.55 44.47 11.06
CA ASP A 138 -17.74 43.63 11.17
C ASP A 138 -18.59 43.66 9.88
N GLN A 139 -18.55 44.77 9.12
CA GLN A 139 -19.18 44.88 7.80
C GLN A 139 -18.37 44.21 6.67
N GLY A 140 -17.18 43.66 6.96
CA GLY A 140 -16.26 43.13 5.95
C GLY A 140 -15.54 44.20 5.13
N ARG A 141 -15.65 45.49 5.48
CA ARG A 141 -14.98 46.61 4.80
C ARG A 141 -13.53 46.76 5.29
N LEU A 142 -12.72 45.74 5.04
CA LEU A 142 -11.38 45.59 5.63
C LEU A 142 -10.44 46.77 5.30
N VAL A 143 -10.48 47.31 4.08
CA VAL A 143 -9.61 48.45 3.68
C VAL A 143 -9.96 49.74 4.44
N ASP A 144 -11.25 49.98 4.64
CA ASP A 144 -11.72 51.15 5.39
C ASP A 144 -11.41 50.99 6.88
N ALA A 145 -11.58 49.77 7.42
CA ALA A 145 -11.19 49.44 8.79
C ALA A 145 -9.69 49.69 9.03
N LEU A 146 -8.83 49.22 8.12
CA LEU A 146 -7.39 49.46 8.17
C LEU A 146 -7.06 50.96 8.20
N THR A 147 -7.76 51.76 7.38
CA THR A 147 -7.57 53.21 7.33
C THR A 147 -7.93 53.86 8.67
N ALA A 148 -9.05 53.46 9.26
CA ALA A 148 -9.48 53.95 10.57
C ALA A 148 -8.49 53.56 11.69
N TYR A 149 -8.00 52.31 11.71
CA TYR A 149 -7.00 51.87 12.68
C TYR A 149 -5.65 52.58 12.51
N ARG A 150 -5.17 52.77 11.28
CA ARG A 150 -3.95 53.57 11.00
C ARG A 150 -4.12 55.02 11.46
N ARG A 151 -5.31 55.60 11.28
CA ARG A 151 -5.60 56.93 11.80
C ARG A 151 -5.52 56.98 13.32
N ALA A 152 -6.12 56.01 14.03
CA ALA A 152 -6.00 55.90 15.47
C ALA A 152 -4.53 55.74 15.94
N GLY A 153 -3.74 54.90 15.26
CA GLY A 153 -2.30 54.76 15.54
C GLY A 153 -1.51 56.04 15.31
N SER A 154 -1.79 56.79 14.23
CA SER A 154 -1.12 58.06 13.96
C SER A 154 -1.40 59.16 15.00
N LEU A 155 -2.59 59.12 15.61
CA LEU A 155 -3.00 60.06 16.66
C LEU A 155 -2.39 59.69 18.02
N ASN A 156 -2.20 58.40 18.27
CA ASN A 156 -1.53 57.88 19.46
C ASN A 156 -0.60 56.70 19.10
N PRO A 157 0.70 56.96 18.85
CA PRO A 157 1.66 55.92 18.48
C PRO A 157 1.86 54.83 19.55
N GLY A 158 1.43 55.08 20.80
CA GLY A 158 1.46 54.09 21.88
C GLY A 158 0.18 53.23 21.98
N PHE A 159 -0.78 53.38 21.07
CA PHE A 159 -2.08 52.72 21.15
C PHE A 159 -2.04 51.29 20.61
N VAL A 160 -1.57 50.36 21.46
CA VAL A 160 -1.35 48.94 21.14
C VAL A 160 -2.54 48.29 20.42
N GLN A 161 -3.78 48.54 20.87
CA GLN A 161 -4.97 47.91 20.28
C GLN A 161 -5.19 48.29 18.81
N ALA A 162 -4.98 49.55 18.43
CA ALA A 162 -5.15 50.00 17.04
C ALA A 162 -4.13 49.34 16.10
N TYR A 163 -2.87 49.22 16.53
CA TYR A 163 -1.83 48.54 15.78
C TYR A 163 -2.07 47.03 15.68
N ALA A 164 -2.48 46.37 16.76
CA ALA A 164 -2.83 44.94 16.74
C ALA A 164 -4.00 44.66 15.79
N ASN A 165 -5.04 45.51 15.81
CA ASN A 165 -6.16 45.40 14.88
C ASN A 165 -5.72 45.68 13.43
N ALA A 166 -4.91 46.71 13.19
CA ALA A 166 -4.36 47.00 11.85
C ALA A 166 -3.53 45.83 11.30
N ALA A 167 -2.67 45.22 12.12
CA ALA A 167 -1.88 44.05 11.75
C ALA A 167 -2.77 42.84 11.42
N ASN A 168 -3.83 42.62 12.20
CA ASN A 168 -4.83 41.57 11.93
C ASN A 168 -5.60 41.80 10.62
N ILE A 169 -5.97 43.04 10.30
CA ILE A 169 -6.62 43.39 9.04
C ILE A 169 -5.66 43.19 7.85
N LEU A 170 -4.42 43.65 7.97
CA LEU A 170 -3.39 43.46 6.94
C LEU A 170 -3.16 41.97 6.66
N ARG A 171 -3.14 41.15 7.73
CA ARG A 171 -3.10 39.69 7.64
C ARG A 171 -4.30 39.11 6.89
N LYS A 172 -5.54 39.53 7.21
CA LYS A 172 -6.76 39.13 6.49
C LYS A 172 -6.76 39.55 5.01
N LEU A 173 -6.09 40.66 4.69
CA LEU A 173 -5.91 41.17 3.33
C LEU A 173 -4.73 40.51 2.57
N GLY A 174 -3.98 39.60 3.19
CA GLY A 174 -2.79 38.98 2.59
C GLY A 174 -1.57 39.91 2.46
N ARG A 175 -1.59 41.08 3.11
CA ARG A 175 -0.50 42.09 3.08
C ARG A 175 0.46 41.86 4.25
N GLN A 176 1.17 40.72 4.23
CA GLN A 176 1.88 40.18 5.39
C GLN A 176 3.11 41.01 5.79
N GLU A 177 3.87 41.55 4.83
CA GLU A 177 5.04 42.40 5.09
C GLU A 177 4.64 43.71 5.77
N GLU A 178 3.52 44.31 5.35
CA GLU A 178 2.98 45.50 6.02
C GLU A 178 2.47 45.16 7.42
N ALA A 179 1.90 43.97 7.63
CA ALA A 179 1.46 43.53 8.95
C ALA A 179 2.66 43.40 9.91
N ILE A 180 3.80 42.87 9.43
CA ILE A 180 5.06 42.85 10.20
C ILE A 180 5.52 44.27 10.52
N ALA A 181 5.57 45.17 9.53
CA ALA A 181 6.01 46.54 9.73
C ALA A 181 5.18 47.27 10.79
N VAL A 182 3.85 47.10 10.78
CA VAL A 182 2.93 47.66 11.79
C VAL A 182 3.22 47.10 13.18
N CYS A 183 3.51 45.79 13.32
CA CYS A 183 3.91 45.20 14.60
C CYS A 183 5.28 45.74 15.08
N GLU A 184 6.27 45.86 14.19
CA GLU A 184 7.60 46.38 14.52
C GLU A 184 7.54 47.86 14.94
N GLU A 185 6.68 48.66 14.30
CA GLU A 185 6.43 50.07 14.65
C GLU A 185 5.90 50.22 16.09
N ILE A 186 4.84 49.47 16.46
CA ILE A 186 4.31 49.55 17.83
C ILE A 186 5.28 48.95 18.85
N ILE A 187 6.09 47.94 18.50
CA ILE A 187 7.15 47.41 19.36
C ILE A 187 8.21 48.49 19.65
N ALA A 188 8.55 49.31 18.67
CA ALA A 188 9.49 50.43 18.86
C ALA A 188 8.94 51.48 19.83
N HIS A 189 7.63 51.75 19.80
CA HIS A 189 6.97 52.69 20.71
C HIS A 189 6.64 52.09 22.10
N ARG A 190 6.29 50.81 22.16
CA ARG A 190 5.83 50.08 23.35
C ARG A 190 6.51 48.71 23.45
N PRO A 191 7.84 48.67 23.75
CA PRO A 191 8.59 47.41 23.84
C PRO A 191 8.21 46.57 25.07
N ASP A 192 7.42 47.14 25.99
CA ASP A 192 6.85 46.55 27.20
C ASP A 192 5.51 45.84 26.96
N ALA A 193 4.84 46.11 25.83
CA ALA A 193 3.55 45.51 25.52
C ALA A 193 3.72 44.10 24.90
N PRO A 194 3.09 43.04 25.44
CA PRO A 194 3.22 41.68 24.90
C PRO A 194 2.38 41.42 23.63
N GLU A 195 1.24 42.11 23.45
CA GLU A 195 0.30 41.88 22.34
C GLU A 195 0.91 42.07 20.94
N PRO A 196 1.76 43.08 20.69
CA PRO A 196 2.46 43.22 19.41
C PRO A 196 3.37 42.03 19.09
N TYR A 197 4.11 41.51 20.08
CA TYR A 197 4.97 40.34 19.87
C TYR A 197 4.15 39.08 19.60
N PHE A 198 3.01 38.90 20.28
CA PHE A 198 2.10 37.79 19.98
C PHE A 198 1.54 37.89 18.56
N SER A 199 1.12 39.08 18.14
CA SER A 199 0.60 39.34 16.79
C SER A 199 1.68 39.11 15.73
N LEU A 200 2.89 39.61 15.97
CA LEU A 200 4.06 39.38 15.13
C LEU A 200 4.37 37.88 15.01
N GLY A 201 4.37 37.14 16.12
CA GLY A 201 4.57 35.70 16.12
C GLY A 201 3.54 34.96 15.27
N ASN A 202 2.26 35.35 15.35
CA ASN A 202 1.19 34.74 14.55
C ASN A 202 1.40 34.97 13.04
N ILE A 203 1.76 36.20 12.65
CA ILE A 203 2.04 36.55 11.25
C ILE A 203 3.27 35.80 10.73
N LEU A 204 4.35 35.75 11.51
CA LEU A 204 5.58 35.03 11.15
C LEU A 204 5.37 33.52 11.04
N LYS A 205 4.50 32.94 11.87
CA LYS A 205 4.09 31.54 11.77
C LYS A 205 3.39 31.27 10.44
N GLU A 206 2.47 32.13 10.02
CA GLU A 206 1.77 32.02 8.72
C GLU A 206 2.74 32.16 7.53
N LEU A 207 3.77 33.00 7.67
CA LEU A 207 4.88 33.15 6.71
C LEU A 207 5.90 32.00 6.72
N ARG A 208 5.67 30.95 7.52
CA ARG A 208 6.61 29.82 7.70
C ARG A 208 8.01 30.25 8.12
N GLN A 209 8.10 31.26 9.00
CA GLN A 209 9.34 31.71 9.65
C GLN A 209 9.35 31.31 11.13
N PRO A 210 9.42 30.00 11.46
CA PRO A 210 9.19 29.51 12.82
C PRO A 210 10.21 30.03 13.84
N GLY A 211 11.47 30.23 13.45
CA GLY A 211 12.50 30.77 14.34
C GLY A 211 12.19 32.19 14.84
N ARG A 212 11.78 33.10 13.93
CA ARG A 212 11.37 34.46 14.32
C ARG A 212 10.06 34.45 15.10
N ALA A 213 9.13 33.55 14.75
CA ALA A 213 7.87 33.40 15.47
C ALA A 213 8.11 32.98 16.93
N ILE A 214 8.97 31.98 17.17
CA ILE A 214 9.36 31.52 18.51
C ILE A 214 9.97 32.66 19.32
N ALA A 215 10.91 33.42 18.75
CA ALA A 215 11.52 34.55 19.44
C ALA A 215 10.49 35.62 19.85
N ALA A 216 9.52 35.91 18.98
CA ALA A 216 8.43 36.83 19.29
C ALA A 216 7.52 36.30 20.41
N TYR A 217 7.11 35.03 20.36
CA TYR A 217 6.31 34.42 21.43
C TYR A 217 7.05 34.35 22.77
N GLN A 218 8.34 33.97 22.77
CA GLN A 218 9.19 33.98 23.96
C GLN A 218 9.25 35.38 24.59
N ARG A 219 9.35 36.42 23.77
CA ARG A 219 9.32 37.81 24.26
C ARG A 219 7.96 38.18 24.86
N ALA A 220 6.86 37.77 24.23
CA ALA A 220 5.51 38.00 24.75
C ALA A 220 5.29 37.34 26.12
N VAL A 221 5.70 36.07 26.31
CA VAL A 221 5.57 35.39 27.62
C VAL A 221 6.54 35.93 28.67
N ALA A 222 7.72 36.41 28.28
CA ALA A 222 8.62 37.08 29.20
C ALA A 222 8.05 38.39 29.76
N LEU A 223 7.28 39.12 28.95
CA LEU A 223 6.58 40.34 29.36
C LEU A 223 5.29 40.03 30.13
N ARG A 224 4.59 38.93 29.81
CA ARG A 224 3.38 38.48 30.49
C ARG A 224 3.40 36.95 30.70
N PRO A 225 3.93 36.46 31.83
CA PRO A 225 4.04 35.03 32.10
C PRO A 225 2.70 34.28 32.24
N ASN A 226 1.58 34.98 32.45
CA ASN A 226 0.24 34.39 32.57
C ASN A 226 -0.57 34.43 31.25
N PHE A 227 0.10 34.57 30.10
CA PHE A 227 -0.55 34.65 28.78
C PHE A 227 -0.69 33.27 28.12
N ALA A 228 -1.71 32.51 28.53
CA ALA A 228 -1.90 31.10 28.15
C ALA A 228 -1.93 30.84 26.63
N GLU A 229 -2.58 31.72 25.84
CA GLU A 229 -2.69 31.61 24.38
C GLU A 229 -1.32 31.66 23.68
N VAL A 230 -0.40 32.45 24.21
CA VAL A 230 0.95 32.57 23.65
C VAL A 230 1.71 31.25 23.83
N TYR A 231 1.56 30.58 24.97
CA TYR A 231 2.20 29.29 25.21
C TYR A 231 1.70 28.20 24.26
N VAL A 232 0.41 28.18 23.92
CA VAL A 232 -0.11 27.24 22.91
C VAL A 232 0.54 27.51 21.54
N ASN A 233 0.61 28.78 21.12
CA ASN A 233 1.22 29.13 19.83
C ASN A 233 2.75 28.95 19.81
N LEU A 234 3.42 29.17 20.94
CA LEU A 234 4.83 28.85 21.13
C LEU A 234 5.06 27.35 20.98
N GLY A 235 4.26 26.52 21.66
CA GLY A 235 4.30 25.07 21.55
C GLY A 235 4.09 24.59 20.10
N ASN A 236 3.10 25.16 19.40
CA ASN A 236 2.83 24.85 17.99
C ASN A 236 4.03 25.17 17.09
N ALA A 237 4.68 26.32 17.31
CA ALA A 237 5.86 26.73 16.55
C ALA A 237 7.08 25.84 16.86
N LEU A 238 7.30 25.48 18.13
CA LEU A 238 8.35 24.55 18.55
C LEU A 238 8.14 23.15 17.95
N GLN A 239 6.91 22.65 17.99
CA GLN A 239 6.53 21.37 17.40
C GLN A 239 6.78 21.33 15.89
N SER A 240 6.54 22.43 15.16
CA SER A 240 6.84 22.54 13.73
C SER A 240 8.35 22.44 13.41
N GLN A 241 9.22 22.74 14.38
CA GLN A 241 10.67 22.53 14.29
C GLN A 241 11.12 21.22 14.93
N SER A 242 10.19 20.31 15.26
CA SER A 242 10.48 19.05 15.96
C SER A 242 11.14 19.21 17.34
N ALA A 243 11.05 20.39 17.96
CA ALA A 243 11.47 20.64 19.34
C ALA A 243 10.37 20.19 20.31
N PHE A 244 10.12 18.88 20.37
CA PHE A 244 8.94 18.31 21.03
C PHE A 244 8.95 18.48 22.55
N ASP A 245 10.10 18.34 23.23
CA ASP A 245 10.18 18.54 24.69
C ASP A 245 9.84 19.98 25.08
N ASP A 246 10.42 20.97 24.39
CA ASP A 246 10.11 22.39 24.61
C ASP A 246 8.63 22.70 24.31
N ALA A 247 8.07 22.06 23.27
CA ALA A 247 6.65 22.19 22.96
C ALA A 247 5.77 21.64 24.09
N ILE A 248 6.11 20.48 24.65
CA ILE A 248 5.41 19.88 25.79
C ILE A 248 5.47 20.80 27.01
N GLU A 249 6.61 21.44 27.28
CA GLU A 249 6.73 22.41 28.36
C GLU A 249 5.80 23.61 28.13
N ALA A 250 5.84 24.20 26.93
CA ALA A 250 4.96 25.32 26.58
C ALA A 250 3.48 24.96 26.73
N TYR A 251 3.02 23.82 26.18
CA TYR A 251 1.63 23.38 26.37
C TYR A 251 1.30 23.11 27.84
N SER A 252 2.24 22.59 28.62
CA SER A 252 2.04 22.36 30.06
C SER A 252 1.88 23.67 30.83
N GLN A 253 2.58 24.74 30.45
CA GLN A 253 2.36 26.08 31.00
C GLN A 253 0.99 26.65 30.61
N ALA A 254 0.54 26.46 29.36
CA ALA A 254 -0.80 26.85 28.94
C ALA A 254 -1.88 26.14 29.78
N ILE A 255 -1.76 24.82 29.97
CA ILE A 255 -2.66 23.99 30.78
C ILE A 255 -2.63 24.41 32.26
N LEU A 256 -1.46 24.73 32.81
CA LEU A 256 -1.32 25.19 34.20
C LEU A 256 -2.07 26.51 34.41
N LEU A 257 -1.95 27.44 33.48
CA LEU A 257 -2.63 28.74 33.52
C LEU A 257 -4.14 28.62 33.27
N ARG A 258 -4.54 27.71 32.37
CA ARG A 258 -5.94 27.47 32.01
C ARG A 258 -6.18 25.98 31.73
N PRO A 259 -6.61 25.21 32.74
CA PRO A 259 -6.78 23.76 32.61
C PRO A 259 -7.81 23.31 31.58
N THR A 260 -8.76 24.19 31.21
CA THR A 260 -9.86 23.92 30.27
C THR A 260 -9.51 24.20 28.80
N MET A 261 -8.22 24.32 28.45
CA MET A 261 -7.77 24.48 27.06
C MET A 261 -7.63 23.11 26.37
N ALA A 262 -8.71 22.64 25.75
CA ALA A 262 -8.74 21.34 25.08
C ALA A 262 -7.68 21.20 23.97
N ASP A 263 -7.44 22.28 23.22
CA ASP A 263 -6.41 22.37 22.17
C ASP A 263 -4.98 22.20 22.73
N ALA A 264 -4.68 22.80 23.88
CA ALA A 264 -3.38 22.64 24.55
C ALA A 264 -3.13 21.17 24.96
N HIS A 265 -4.17 20.49 25.50
CA HIS A 265 -4.09 19.07 25.84
C HIS A 265 -3.91 18.18 24.60
N ALA A 266 -4.66 18.46 23.52
CA ALA A 266 -4.55 17.72 22.27
C ALA A 266 -3.16 17.87 21.64
N ASN A 267 -2.63 19.09 21.56
CA ASN A 267 -1.32 19.36 20.95
C ASN A 267 -0.18 18.80 21.81
N LYS A 268 -0.30 18.83 23.15
CA LYS A 268 0.60 18.12 24.07
C LYS A 268 0.59 16.62 23.82
N GLY A 269 -0.59 16.03 23.63
CA GLY A 269 -0.74 14.62 23.28
C GLY A 269 0.01 14.26 22.00
N ALA A 270 -0.13 15.08 20.95
CA ALA A 270 0.58 14.88 19.69
C ALA A 270 2.11 15.00 19.83
N ALA A 271 2.61 15.94 20.64
CA ALA A 271 4.05 16.07 20.90
C ALA A 271 4.62 14.89 21.71
N LEU A 272 3.88 14.42 22.73
CA LEU A 272 4.24 13.23 23.51
C LEU A 272 4.28 11.98 22.65
N GLU A 273 3.33 11.85 21.72
CA GLU A 273 3.31 10.76 20.76
C GLU A 273 4.54 10.77 19.85
N ALA A 274 4.95 11.93 19.34
CA ALA A 274 6.14 12.07 18.50
C ALA A 274 7.43 11.62 19.24
N LEU A 275 7.47 11.75 20.56
CA LEU A 275 8.54 11.23 21.43
C LEU A 275 8.37 9.76 21.85
N GLY A 276 7.30 9.09 21.40
CA GLY A 276 7.00 7.70 21.78
C GLY A 276 6.43 7.52 23.19
N ARG A 277 6.08 8.60 23.89
CA ARG A 277 5.51 8.61 25.26
C ARG A 277 4.00 8.33 25.23
N LEU A 278 3.64 7.18 24.66
CA LEU A 278 2.26 6.84 24.31
C LEU A 278 1.25 6.85 25.48
N PRO A 279 1.57 6.37 26.70
CA PRO A 279 0.64 6.45 27.83
C PRO A 279 0.28 7.89 28.21
N GLU A 280 1.26 8.79 28.20
CA GLU A 280 1.05 10.21 28.52
C GLU A 280 0.31 10.93 27.39
N ALA A 281 0.56 10.55 26.14
CA ALA A 281 -0.19 11.05 24.99
C ALA A 281 -1.67 10.69 25.10
N ILE A 282 -2.00 9.43 25.41
CA ILE A 282 -3.38 8.95 25.62
C ILE A 282 -4.06 9.70 26.75
N ALA A 283 -3.37 9.94 27.87
CA ALA A 283 -3.90 10.72 28.98
C ALA A 283 -4.22 12.17 28.56
N SER A 284 -3.33 12.80 27.78
CA SER A 284 -3.53 14.17 27.28
C SER A 284 -4.69 14.25 26.28
N PHE A 285 -4.78 13.31 25.34
CA PHE A 285 -5.91 13.25 24.41
C PHE A 285 -7.25 13.00 25.12
N ARG A 286 -7.26 12.15 26.16
CA ARG A 286 -8.45 11.91 26.97
C ARG A 286 -8.90 13.18 27.69
N ALA A 287 -7.97 13.92 28.31
CA ALA A 287 -8.28 15.19 28.94
C ALA A 287 -8.85 16.21 27.94
N ALA A 288 -8.30 16.28 26.71
CA ALA A 288 -8.83 17.14 25.66
C ALA A 288 -10.29 16.80 25.31
N VAL A 289 -10.61 15.51 25.16
CA VAL A 289 -11.97 15.02 24.84
C VAL A 289 -12.94 15.19 26.00
N GLU A 290 -12.49 15.04 27.25
CA GLU A 290 -13.31 15.29 28.44
C GLU A 290 -13.70 16.77 28.56
N ILE A 291 -12.80 17.68 28.17
CA ILE A 291 -13.07 19.12 28.16
C ILE A 291 -13.98 19.50 26.98
N ASP A 292 -13.71 18.97 25.79
CA ASP A 292 -14.50 19.23 24.58
C ASP A 292 -14.81 17.92 23.82
N PRO A 293 -15.99 17.31 24.07
CA PRO A 293 -16.43 16.10 23.37
C PRO A 293 -16.71 16.30 21.87
N GLN A 294 -16.74 17.54 21.37
CA GLN A 294 -16.96 17.86 19.95
C GLN A 294 -15.66 17.78 19.13
N LEU A 295 -14.51 17.55 19.76
CA LEU A 295 -13.24 17.27 19.08
C LEU A 295 -13.21 15.86 18.46
N VAL A 296 -14.10 15.60 17.50
CA VAL A 296 -14.32 14.28 16.89
C VAL A 296 -13.03 13.70 16.30
N ASP A 297 -12.19 14.52 15.67
CA ASP A 297 -10.91 14.06 15.10
C ASP A 297 -9.94 13.57 16.18
N ILE A 298 -9.90 14.25 17.33
CA ILE A 298 -9.10 13.83 18.49
C ILE A 298 -9.69 12.59 19.15
N ARG A 299 -11.03 12.45 19.19
CA ARG A 299 -11.68 11.22 19.65
C ARG A 299 -11.31 10.01 18.80
N ILE A 300 -11.33 10.17 17.47
CA ILE A 300 -10.92 9.12 16.53
C ILE A 300 -9.43 8.78 16.69
N TRP A 301 -8.58 9.80 16.88
CA TRP A 301 -7.16 9.58 17.13
C TRP A 301 -6.92 8.84 18.46
N LEU A 302 -7.60 9.25 19.54
CA LEU A 302 -7.57 8.58 20.84
C LEU A 302 -8.02 7.12 20.71
N HIS A 303 -9.14 6.85 20.04
CA HIS A 303 -9.63 5.51 19.75
C HIS A 303 -8.55 4.66 19.06
N HIS A 304 -7.90 5.19 18.01
CA HIS A 304 -6.80 4.51 17.33
C HIS A 304 -5.61 4.22 18.27
N LYS A 305 -5.24 5.15 19.17
CA LYS A 305 -4.16 4.92 20.15
C LYS A 305 -4.52 3.89 21.21
N ARG A 306 -5.76 3.90 21.71
CA ARG A 306 -6.28 2.88 22.62
C ARG A 306 -6.24 1.50 21.96
N ARG A 307 -6.64 1.40 20.68
CA ARG A 307 -6.51 0.17 19.90
C ARG A 307 -5.05 -0.27 19.75
N ALA A 308 -4.14 0.66 19.49
CA ALA A 308 -2.71 0.36 19.38
C ALA A 308 -2.08 -0.19 20.66
N ILE A 309 -2.62 0.14 21.84
CA ILE A 309 -2.16 -0.44 23.12
C ILE A 309 -3.02 -1.63 23.58
N CYS A 310 -3.99 -2.07 22.79
CA CYS A 310 -4.98 -3.08 23.15
C CYS A 310 -5.79 -2.74 24.43
N ASP A 311 -6.01 -1.45 24.69
CA ASP A 311 -7.00 -0.99 25.68
C ASP A 311 -8.38 -1.03 25.02
N TRP A 312 -9.14 -2.09 25.32
CA TRP A 312 -10.43 -2.37 24.68
C TRP A 312 -11.64 -2.07 25.54
N ASP A 313 -11.46 -1.40 26.68
CA ASP A 313 -12.57 -1.14 27.61
C ASP A 313 -13.57 -0.17 26.94
N GLY A 314 -14.76 -0.67 26.57
CA GLY A 314 -15.78 0.12 25.86
C GLY A 314 -15.46 0.49 24.41
N ILE A 315 -14.40 -0.05 23.81
CA ILE A 315 -13.89 0.40 22.50
C ILE A 315 -14.87 0.16 21.34
N GLU A 316 -15.65 -0.92 21.36
CA GLU A 316 -16.60 -1.24 20.29
C GLU A 316 -17.83 -0.33 20.29
N ALA A 317 -18.31 0.05 21.48
CA ALA A 317 -19.39 1.02 21.63
C ALA A 317 -18.93 2.42 21.19
N GLU A 318 -17.71 2.80 21.57
CA GLU A 318 -17.07 4.04 21.11
C GLU A 318 -16.91 4.05 19.59
N GLU A 319 -16.41 2.97 18.97
CA GLU A 319 -16.28 2.88 17.51
C GLU A 319 -17.63 3.05 16.79
N ALA A 320 -18.68 2.38 17.27
CA ALA A 320 -20.03 2.49 16.68
C ALA A 320 -20.60 3.91 16.78
N GLU A 321 -20.28 4.65 17.85
CA GLU A 321 -20.64 6.05 18.01
C GLU A 321 -19.84 6.96 17.06
N LEU A 322 -18.52 6.77 16.98
CA LEU A 322 -17.65 7.53 16.09
C LEU A 322 -17.98 7.32 14.62
N LEU A 323 -18.34 6.10 14.20
CA LEU A 323 -18.78 5.81 12.84
C LEU A 323 -20.03 6.63 12.47
N LYS A 324 -21.03 6.71 13.37
CA LYS A 324 -22.24 7.54 13.16
C LYS A 324 -21.92 9.03 13.06
N PHE A 325 -20.99 9.54 13.87
CA PHE A 325 -20.57 10.93 13.78
C PHE A 325 -19.85 11.24 12.47
N MET A 326 -18.95 10.35 12.05
CA MET A 326 -18.30 10.50 10.76
C MET A 326 -19.36 10.50 9.66
N GLU A 327 -20.30 9.56 9.64
CA GLU A 327 -21.40 9.49 8.65
C GLU A 327 -22.22 10.80 8.59
N SER A 328 -22.58 11.38 9.74
CA SER A 328 -23.44 12.56 9.85
C SER A 328 -22.76 13.93 9.72
N GLY A 329 -21.43 14.02 9.85
CA GLY A 329 -20.71 15.29 10.02
C GLY A 329 -19.63 15.61 8.98
N ASN A 330 -18.99 16.77 9.19
CA ASN A 330 -17.84 17.29 8.44
C ASN A 330 -16.50 17.06 9.19
N SER A 331 -16.34 15.93 9.91
CA SER A 331 -15.07 15.61 10.54
C SER A 331 -14.02 15.21 9.48
N ALA A 332 -12.77 15.60 9.69
CA ALA A 332 -11.66 15.34 8.77
C ALA A 332 -10.52 14.61 9.48
N PRO A 333 -10.78 13.41 10.06
CA PRO A 333 -9.78 12.68 10.79
C PRO A 333 -8.63 12.29 9.86
N HIS A 334 -7.47 12.02 10.45
CA HIS A 334 -6.33 11.55 9.68
C HIS A 334 -6.66 10.21 8.98
N PRO A 335 -6.48 10.07 7.65
CA PRO A 335 -6.97 8.88 6.92
C PRO A 335 -6.43 7.55 7.43
N PHE A 336 -5.21 7.52 7.98
CA PHE A 336 -4.65 6.29 8.55
C PHE A 336 -5.38 5.78 9.81
N SER A 337 -5.90 6.67 10.66
CA SER A 337 -6.49 6.25 11.94
C SER A 337 -7.78 5.46 11.79
N ILE A 338 -8.47 5.64 10.65
CA ILE A 338 -9.73 4.97 10.36
C ILE A 338 -9.57 3.61 9.66
N LEU A 339 -8.37 3.28 9.15
CA LEU A 339 -8.11 2.00 8.48
C LEU A 339 -8.27 0.81 9.42
N SER A 340 -8.05 1.02 10.72
CA SER A 340 -8.25 -0.01 11.74
C SER A 340 -9.70 -0.11 12.22
N MET A 341 -10.64 0.70 11.73
CA MET A 341 -12.06 0.70 12.11
C MET A 341 -12.91 0.03 11.03
N ALA A 342 -14.11 -0.46 11.37
CA ALA A 342 -15.05 -1.08 10.44
C ALA A 342 -15.72 -0.04 9.50
N THR A 343 -14.91 0.65 8.69
CA THR A 343 -15.34 1.70 7.76
C THR A 343 -15.67 1.14 6.37
N SER A 344 -16.51 1.86 5.62
CA SER A 344 -16.80 1.56 4.21
C SER A 344 -15.81 2.26 3.27
N PRO A 345 -15.60 1.76 2.03
CA PRO A 345 -14.78 2.45 1.04
C PRO A 345 -15.24 3.89 0.75
N ALA A 346 -16.55 4.13 0.71
CA ALA A 346 -17.10 5.47 0.50
C ALA A 346 -16.78 6.44 1.65
N LEU A 347 -16.81 5.94 2.89
CA LEU A 347 -16.41 6.74 4.05
C LEU A 347 -14.92 7.08 4.01
N GLN A 348 -14.06 6.10 3.67
CA GLN A 348 -12.62 6.32 3.51
C GLN A 348 -12.32 7.36 2.42
N LEU A 349 -13.03 7.32 1.29
CA LEU A 349 -12.91 8.34 0.23
C LEU A 349 -13.25 9.73 0.72
N ARG A 350 -14.36 9.89 1.46
CA ARG A 350 -14.77 11.20 1.98
C ARG A 350 -13.73 11.77 2.95
N VAL A 351 -13.22 10.95 3.86
CA VAL A 351 -12.16 11.34 4.80
C VAL A 351 -10.87 11.71 4.06
N ALA A 352 -10.46 10.90 3.09
CA ALA A 352 -9.28 11.18 2.28
C ALA A 352 -9.41 12.47 1.46
N ARG A 353 -10.59 12.77 0.90
CA ARG A 353 -10.87 14.05 0.22
C ARG A 353 -10.74 15.25 1.14
N ALA A 354 -11.26 15.14 2.37
CA ALA A 354 -11.14 16.19 3.37
C ALA A 354 -9.66 16.42 3.74
N ALA A 355 -8.89 15.35 3.93
CA ALA A 355 -7.45 15.44 4.16
C ALA A 355 -6.70 16.05 2.96
N ALA A 356 -7.02 15.62 1.74
CA ALA A 356 -6.43 16.14 0.51
C ALA A 356 -6.69 17.64 0.31
N ALA A 357 -7.88 18.12 0.69
CA ALA A 357 -8.22 19.56 0.64
C ALA A 357 -7.30 20.41 1.53
N GLY A 358 -6.74 19.85 2.61
CA GLY A 358 -5.72 20.52 3.43
C GLY A 358 -4.40 20.79 2.70
N PHE A 359 -4.16 20.15 1.56
CA PHE A 359 -3.01 20.36 0.69
C PHE A 359 -3.35 21.19 -0.55
N ALA A 360 -4.56 21.73 -0.66
CA ALA A 360 -4.97 22.58 -1.78
C ALA A 360 -4.10 23.85 -1.81
N ILE A 361 -3.16 23.88 -2.74
CA ILE A 361 -2.27 24.99 -3.01
C ILE A 361 -2.33 25.31 -4.50
N GLN A 362 -2.08 26.57 -4.86
CA GLN A 362 -1.81 26.89 -6.25
C GLN A 362 -0.49 26.22 -6.64
N PRO A 363 -0.50 25.24 -7.56
CA PRO A 363 0.74 24.59 -7.97
C PRO A 363 1.67 25.65 -8.58
N PRO A 364 2.99 25.53 -8.38
CA PRO A 364 3.95 26.38 -9.08
C PRO A 364 3.72 26.32 -10.60
N ASP A 365 3.96 27.42 -11.31
CA ASP A 365 3.91 27.43 -12.77
C ASP A 365 5.07 26.63 -13.34
N PHE A 366 4.87 25.32 -13.46
CA PHE A 366 5.78 24.40 -14.10
C PHE A 366 5.52 24.42 -15.59
N ALA A 367 6.50 24.91 -16.36
CA ALA A 367 6.40 24.96 -17.81
C ALA A 367 6.07 23.55 -18.36
N PRO A 368 4.98 23.38 -19.13
CA PRO A 368 4.59 22.09 -19.65
C PRO A 368 5.67 21.57 -20.59
N ARG A 369 6.26 20.42 -20.25
CA ARG A 369 7.24 19.77 -21.11
C ARG A 369 6.51 19.06 -22.25
N ARG A 370 6.91 19.32 -23.48
CA ARG A 370 6.45 18.54 -24.64
C ARG A 370 6.88 17.09 -24.45
N ALA A 371 5.96 16.14 -24.67
CA ALA A 371 6.32 14.74 -24.78
C ALA A 371 7.20 14.56 -26.04
N GLU A 372 8.52 14.48 -25.85
CA GLU A 372 9.46 14.20 -26.93
C GLU A 372 9.29 12.77 -27.48
N ALA A 373 9.79 12.54 -28.70
CA ALA A 373 9.64 11.29 -29.46
C ALA A 373 10.15 10.04 -28.72
N SER A 374 9.62 8.88 -29.11
CA SER A 374 9.61 7.57 -28.40
C SER A 374 10.96 6.87 -28.14
N ALA A 375 12.10 7.56 -28.24
CA ALA A 375 13.43 6.96 -28.16
C ALA A 375 14.19 7.22 -26.85
N ARG A 376 13.67 8.06 -25.93
CA ARG A 376 14.31 8.32 -24.63
C ARG A 376 13.81 7.39 -23.52
N LYS A 377 14.64 7.16 -22.50
CA LYS A 377 14.24 6.44 -21.29
C LYS A 377 13.13 7.20 -20.55
N LEU A 378 12.21 6.45 -19.96
CA LEU A 378 11.18 7.01 -19.08
C LEU A 378 11.77 7.25 -17.69
N ARG A 379 11.63 8.46 -17.17
CA ARG A 379 12.20 8.88 -15.87
C ARG A 379 11.17 8.70 -14.76
N ILE A 380 11.48 7.81 -13.82
CA ILE A 380 10.61 7.48 -12.70
C ILE A 380 11.20 8.02 -11.40
N GLY A 381 10.42 8.83 -10.68
CA GLY A 381 10.78 9.30 -9.35
C GLY A 381 10.05 8.50 -8.28
N TYR A 382 10.75 8.03 -7.26
CA TYR A 382 10.17 7.35 -6.10
C TYR A 382 10.35 8.21 -4.85
N LEU A 383 9.24 8.71 -4.30
CA LEU A 383 9.24 9.61 -3.14
C LEU A 383 8.93 8.84 -1.86
N SER A 384 9.87 8.82 -0.90
CA SER A 384 9.65 8.10 0.36
C SER A 384 10.47 8.61 1.54
N ASN A 385 9.92 8.39 2.73
CA ASN A 385 10.61 8.48 4.01
C ASN A 385 11.30 7.17 4.41
N ASP A 386 11.06 6.09 3.67
CA ASP A 386 11.24 4.73 4.16
C ASP A 386 12.41 4.00 3.48
N PHE A 387 13.34 4.71 2.83
CA PHE A 387 14.56 4.14 2.22
C PHE A 387 15.64 3.82 3.28
N CYS A 388 15.22 3.10 4.31
CA CYS A 388 15.96 2.68 5.49
C CYS A 388 15.42 1.31 5.96
N ARG A 389 15.73 0.85 7.16
CA ARG A 389 15.17 -0.38 7.76
C ARG A 389 13.68 -0.22 8.05
N HIS A 390 12.88 -0.38 7.01
CA HIS A 390 11.43 -0.25 7.03
C HIS A 390 10.76 -1.34 6.18
N ALA A 391 9.50 -1.65 6.49
CA ALA A 391 8.72 -2.66 5.78
C ALA A 391 8.63 -2.38 4.27
N THR A 392 8.38 -1.13 3.88
CA THR A 392 8.37 -0.69 2.48
C THR A 392 9.65 -1.06 1.77
N ALA A 393 10.81 -0.64 2.30
CA ALA A 393 12.13 -0.92 1.73
C ALA A 393 12.39 -2.42 1.52
N ILE A 394 11.99 -3.25 2.49
CA ILE A 394 12.17 -4.70 2.45
C ILE A 394 11.33 -5.33 1.33
N LEU A 395 10.14 -4.80 1.02
CA LEU A 395 9.29 -5.33 -0.06
C LEU A 395 9.84 -4.97 -1.45
N VAL A 396 10.30 -3.74 -1.63
CA VAL A 396 10.56 -3.15 -2.97
C VAL A 396 12.02 -3.18 -3.40
N ALA A 397 12.97 -3.55 -2.53
CA ALA A 397 14.39 -3.44 -2.85
C ALA A 397 14.76 -4.19 -4.14
N GLU A 398 14.28 -5.42 -4.30
CA GLU A 398 14.55 -6.20 -5.51
C GLU A 398 13.84 -5.65 -6.75
N LEU A 399 12.62 -5.09 -6.61
CA LEU A 399 11.94 -4.41 -7.72
C LEU A 399 12.83 -3.30 -8.31
N PHE A 400 13.43 -2.48 -7.45
CA PHE A 400 14.31 -1.41 -7.92
C PHE A 400 15.56 -1.94 -8.60
N GLU A 401 16.14 -3.03 -8.10
CA GLU A 401 17.31 -3.69 -8.70
C GLU A 401 17.01 -4.31 -10.08
N LEU A 402 15.77 -4.72 -10.32
CA LEU A 402 15.35 -5.45 -11.51
C LEU A 402 14.76 -4.56 -12.62
N HIS A 403 14.61 -3.26 -12.38
CA HIS A 403 14.15 -2.34 -13.42
C HIS A 403 15.06 -2.39 -14.66
N ASP A 404 14.46 -2.45 -15.85
CA ASP A 404 15.15 -2.41 -17.13
C ASP A 404 15.74 -1.01 -17.37
N ARG A 405 17.01 -0.88 -17.01
CA ARG A 405 17.80 0.36 -17.18
C ARG A 405 17.97 0.78 -18.63
N ALA A 406 17.66 -0.05 -19.62
CA ALA A 406 17.65 0.36 -21.03
C ALA A 406 16.41 1.20 -21.38
N ARG A 407 15.29 0.99 -20.66
CA ARG A 407 14.00 1.65 -20.89
C ARG A 407 13.64 2.68 -19.81
N PHE A 408 14.11 2.48 -18.59
CA PHE A 408 13.77 3.31 -17.43
C PHE A 408 15.03 3.89 -16.76
N GLU A 409 14.92 5.13 -16.32
CA GLU A 409 15.89 5.81 -15.45
C GLU A 409 15.17 6.11 -14.14
N ILE A 410 15.67 5.61 -13.01
CA ILE A 410 14.97 5.72 -11.72
C ILE A 410 15.73 6.58 -10.71
N THR A 411 14.99 7.47 -10.05
CA THR A 411 15.51 8.37 -9.03
C THR A 411 14.78 8.17 -7.71
N ALA A 412 15.53 7.96 -6.63
CA ALA A 412 14.99 8.00 -5.27
C ALA A 412 14.99 9.43 -4.74
N TYR A 413 13.86 9.88 -4.24
CA TYR A 413 13.69 11.12 -3.50
C TYR A 413 13.45 10.78 -2.02
N SER A 414 14.54 10.73 -1.26
CA SER A 414 14.52 10.37 0.15
C SER A 414 14.31 11.59 1.03
N HIS A 415 13.36 11.52 1.96
CA HIS A 415 13.22 12.50 3.05
C HIS A 415 13.28 11.84 4.43
N GLY A 416 13.75 10.58 4.49
CA GLY A 416 13.93 9.83 5.72
C GLY A 416 15.35 9.76 6.22
N PRO A 417 15.56 9.22 7.44
CA PRO A 417 16.88 9.11 8.04
C PRO A 417 17.79 8.19 7.23
N ASP A 418 19.08 8.50 7.19
CA ASP A 418 20.10 7.53 6.80
C ASP A 418 20.44 6.69 8.03
N ASP A 419 19.87 5.50 8.12
CA ASP A 419 20.09 4.59 9.24
C ASP A 419 21.34 3.72 9.07
N HIS A 420 22.11 3.94 7.99
CA HIS A 420 23.30 3.18 7.61
C HIS A 420 23.07 1.66 7.57
N SER A 421 21.83 1.23 7.37
CA SER A 421 21.48 -0.19 7.27
C SER A 421 21.95 -0.80 5.94
N GLU A 422 22.11 -2.12 5.94
CA GLU A 422 22.40 -2.90 4.73
C GLU A 422 21.34 -2.68 3.64
N ILE A 423 20.05 -2.65 4.03
CA ILE A 423 18.95 -2.39 3.09
C ILE A 423 18.99 -0.96 2.54
N GLY A 424 19.31 0.04 3.35
CA GLY A 424 19.50 1.41 2.89
C GLY A 424 20.68 1.55 1.90
N ALA A 425 21.78 0.84 2.16
CA ALA A 425 22.91 0.77 1.22
C ALA A 425 22.54 0.06 -0.09
N ARG A 426 21.80 -1.05 -0.01
CA ARG A 426 21.30 -1.79 -1.18
C ARG A 426 20.38 -0.93 -2.04
N LEU A 427 19.43 -0.22 -1.42
CA LEU A 427 18.55 0.72 -2.11
C LEU A 427 19.34 1.83 -2.81
N ARG A 428 20.27 2.50 -2.11
CA ARG A 428 21.11 3.55 -2.71
C ARG A 428 21.85 3.08 -3.96
N LYS A 429 22.31 1.83 -3.99
CA LYS A 429 22.97 1.22 -5.15
C LYS A 429 22.00 0.84 -6.27
N ALA A 430 20.73 0.57 -5.94
CA ALA A 430 19.73 0.16 -6.91
C ALA A 430 19.28 1.33 -7.82
N PHE A 431 19.23 2.56 -7.31
CA PHE A 431 18.81 3.72 -8.11
C PHE A 431 19.93 4.31 -8.97
N ASP A 432 19.56 4.90 -10.12
CA ASP A 432 20.49 5.68 -10.95
C ASP A 432 20.89 6.99 -10.23
N HIS A 433 19.93 7.58 -9.51
CA HIS A 433 20.12 8.78 -8.70
C HIS A 433 19.45 8.65 -7.33
N PHE A 434 20.12 9.15 -6.29
CA PHE A 434 19.58 9.20 -4.92
C PHE A 434 19.66 10.64 -4.40
N VAL A 435 18.50 11.26 -4.21
CA VAL A 435 18.34 12.68 -3.88
C VAL A 435 17.82 12.81 -2.46
N ASP A 436 18.56 13.54 -1.62
CA ASP A 436 18.15 13.88 -0.26
C ASP A 436 17.31 15.17 -0.26
N LEU A 437 16.09 15.08 0.24
CA LEU A 437 15.13 16.17 0.36
C LEU A 437 14.94 16.67 1.78
N ARG A 438 15.63 16.11 2.79
CA ARG A 438 15.40 16.44 4.22
C ARG A 438 15.56 17.92 4.52
N ALA A 439 16.57 18.56 3.93
CA ALA A 439 16.86 19.97 4.14
C ALA A 439 16.00 20.92 3.28
N LEU A 440 15.21 20.38 2.34
CA LEU A 440 14.41 21.17 1.42
C LEU A 440 12.97 21.30 1.94
N SER A 441 12.39 22.49 1.80
CA SER A 441 10.94 22.69 1.90
C SER A 441 10.18 21.90 0.82
N ASP A 442 8.87 21.71 0.98
CA ASP A 442 8.07 21.01 -0.03
C ASP A 442 8.11 21.73 -1.39
N ASP A 443 8.21 23.07 -1.39
CA ASP A 443 8.36 23.90 -2.61
C ASP A 443 9.69 23.64 -3.31
N GLU A 444 10.79 23.67 -2.55
CA GLU A 444 12.13 23.41 -3.10
C GLU A 444 12.27 21.96 -3.57
N ALA A 445 11.70 21.01 -2.83
CA ALA A 445 11.65 19.61 -3.23
C ALA A 445 10.87 19.40 -4.53
N ALA A 446 9.69 20.02 -4.67
CA ALA A 446 8.91 19.95 -5.90
C ALA A 446 9.65 20.59 -7.09
N ARG A 447 10.28 21.76 -6.91
CA ARG A 447 11.11 22.37 -7.96
C ARG A 447 12.29 21.49 -8.35
N ARG A 448 12.92 20.82 -7.38
CA ARG A 448 14.00 19.87 -7.62
C ARG A 448 13.52 18.68 -8.47
N ILE A 449 12.42 18.02 -8.07
CA ILE A 449 11.82 16.90 -8.81
C ILE A 449 11.46 17.32 -10.24
N HIS A 450 10.87 18.51 -10.40
CA HIS A 450 10.56 19.06 -11.71
C HIS A 450 11.83 19.31 -12.53
N ALA A 451 12.86 19.94 -11.96
CA ALA A 451 14.13 20.21 -12.64
C ALA A 451 14.81 18.93 -13.16
N ASP A 452 14.73 17.84 -12.41
CA ASP A 452 15.33 16.54 -12.75
C ASP A 452 14.63 15.84 -13.94
N GLY A 453 13.47 16.33 -14.40
CA GLY A 453 12.85 15.78 -15.61
C GLY A 453 11.95 14.57 -15.39
N ILE A 454 11.43 14.36 -14.18
CA ILE A 454 10.64 13.18 -13.85
C ILE A 454 9.33 13.14 -14.64
N ASP A 455 9.10 12.01 -15.33
CA ASP A 455 7.90 11.75 -16.12
C ASP A 455 6.77 11.20 -15.25
N ILE A 456 7.10 10.22 -14.40
CA ILE A 456 6.17 9.60 -13.46
C ILE A 456 6.73 9.71 -12.05
N LEU A 457 5.99 10.38 -11.15
CA LEU A 457 6.30 10.41 -9.72
C LEU A 457 5.44 9.39 -8.96
N ILE A 458 6.09 8.48 -8.24
CA ILE A 458 5.45 7.48 -7.39
C ILE A 458 5.53 7.93 -5.93
N ASP A 459 4.39 8.26 -5.33
CA ASP A 459 4.27 8.50 -3.89
C ASP A 459 4.21 7.15 -3.14
N MET A 460 5.21 6.89 -2.32
CA MET A 460 5.32 5.65 -1.55
C MET A 460 4.92 5.79 -0.08
N LYS A 461 4.31 6.91 0.32
CA LYS A 461 3.91 7.17 1.70
C LYS A 461 2.42 7.37 1.87
N GLY A 462 1.77 8.14 1.01
CA GLY A 462 0.39 8.55 1.19
C GLY A 462 0.16 9.25 2.52
N TYR A 463 -0.77 8.76 3.34
CA TYR A 463 -1.05 9.29 4.70
C TYR A 463 -0.39 8.48 5.81
N THR A 464 0.84 8.00 5.63
CA THR A 464 1.57 7.30 6.70
C THR A 464 2.53 8.23 7.45
N SER A 465 3.05 7.79 8.60
CA SER A 465 4.00 8.57 9.40
C SER A 465 5.20 9.04 8.58
N GLY A 466 5.55 10.33 8.68
CA GLY A 466 6.64 10.95 7.93
C GLY A 466 6.32 11.25 6.47
N ALA A 467 5.06 11.15 6.02
CA ALA A 467 4.66 11.54 4.69
C ALA A 467 4.88 13.04 4.41
N ARG A 468 5.24 13.36 3.17
CA ARG A 468 5.36 14.74 2.66
C ARG A 468 4.43 14.95 1.46
N THR A 469 3.13 14.70 1.66
CA THR A 469 2.07 14.78 0.64
C THR A 469 1.96 16.18 -0.01
N GLY A 470 2.47 17.23 0.66
CA GLY A 470 2.59 18.56 0.07
C GLY A 470 3.50 18.61 -1.18
N ILE A 471 4.47 17.71 -1.31
CA ILE A 471 5.33 17.63 -2.49
C ILE A 471 4.53 17.23 -3.74
N PRO A 472 3.86 16.05 -3.79
CA PRO A 472 3.04 15.68 -4.94
C PRO A 472 1.84 16.61 -5.16
N ALA A 473 1.33 17.29 -4.12
CA ALA A 473 0.29 18.31 -4.27
C ALA A 473 0.70 19.48 -5.19
N ARG A 474 2.01 19.76 -5.32
CA ARG A 474 2.56 20.75 -6.25
C ARG A 474 2.62 20.27 -7.69
N ARG A 475 2.33 18.99 -7.94
CA ARG A 475 2.39 18.31 -9.25
C ARG A 475 3.72 18.52 -10.01
N PRO A 476 4.89 18.22 -9.41
CA PRO A 476 6.18 18.40 -10.08
C PRO A 476 6.41 17.47 -11.29
N ALA A 477 5.64 16.38 -11.40
CA ALA A 477 5.64 15.46 -12.55
C ALA A 477 4.27 15.45 -13.25
N PRO A 478 4.22 15.22 -14.57
CA PRO A 478 2.96 15.23 -15.32
C PRO A 478 2.05 14.05 -14.96
N VAL A 479 2.63 12.89 -14.63
CA VAL A 479 1.91 11.71 -14.14
C VAL A 479 2.35 11.41 -12.71
N GLN A 480 1.40 11.20 -11.81
CA GLN A 480 1.68 10.82 -10.43
C GLN A 480 0.85 9.60 -10.02
N ALA A 481 1.45 8.65 -9.30
CA ALA A 481 0.75 7.47 -8.81
C ALA A 481 1.04 7.21 -7.33
N SER A 482 0.03 6.74 -6.60
CA SER A 482 0.20 6.19 -5.25
C SER A 482 0.60 4.73 -5.35
N PHE A 483 1.70 4.37 -4.68
CA PHE A 483 2.10 2.98 -4.55
C PHE A 483 2.82 2.66 -3.25
N ILE A 484 2.13 1.77 -2.54
CA ILE A 484 2.49 0.83 -1.48
C ILE A 484 2.45 1.29 -0.02
N GLY A 485 2.85 2.52 0.31
CA GLY A 485 2.88 2.93 1.72
C GLY A 485 1.50 3.00 2.38
N PHE A 486 0.50 3.56 1.67
CA PHE A 486 -0.84 3.77 2.20
C PHE A 486 -1.86 2.85 1.51
N PRO A 487 -2.53 1.95 2.24
CA PRO A 487 -3.46 0.97 1.68
C PRO A 487 -4.89 1.53 1.54
N GLY A 488 -5.03 2.61 0.77
CA GLY A 488 -6.31 3.30 0.56
C GLY A 488 -6.18 4.45 -0.43
N THR A 489 -7.30 5.10 -0.75
CA THR A 489 -7.33 6.28 -1.63
C THR A 489 -6.67 7.50 -0.95
N MET A 490 -5.91 8.25 -1.73
CA MET A 490 -5.43 9.58 -1.37
C MET A 490 -6.54 10.62 -1.38
N GLY A 491 -7.67 10.36 -2.05
CA GLY A 491 -8.77 11.31 -2.19
C GLY A 491 -8.38 12.61 -2.89
N ALA A 492 -7.27 12.60 -3.64
CA ALA A 492 -6.58 13.79 -4.10
C ALA A 492 -6.52 13.86 -5.63
N ASP A 493 -6.93 14.98 -6.22
CA ASP A 493 -6.87 15.22 -7.67
C ASP A 493 -5.43 15.41 -8.19
N PHE A 494 -4.46 15.53 -7.28
CA PHE A 494 -3.04 15.59 -7.63
C PHE A 494 -2.39 14.20 -7.74
N ILE A 495 -3.07 13.09 -7.43
CA ILE A 495 -2.57 11.73 -7.70
C ILE A 495 -3.47 11.10 -8.78
N ASP A 496 -2.86 10.72 -9.90
CA ASP A 496 -3.60 10.28 -11.09
C ASP A 496 -3.96 8.78 -11.03
N TYR A 497 -3.09 7.95 -10.46
CA TYR A 497 -3.21 6.49 -10.47
C TYR A 497 -2.97 5.85 -9.10
N ILE A 498 -3.58 4.69 -8.85
CA ILE A 498 -3.26 3.82 -7.72
C ILE A 498 -2.90 2.43 -8.27
N ILE A 499 -1.74 1.91 -7.87
CA ILE A 499 -1.27 0.59 -8.28
C ILE A 499 -1.82 -0.47 -7.31
N ALA A 500 -2.58 -1.42 -7.85
CA ALA A 500 -3.30 -2.45 -7.13
C ALA A 500 -3.30 -3.79 -7.92
N ASP A 501 -4.25 -4.68 -7.62
CA ASP A 501 -4.47 -5.96 -8.30
C ASP A 501 -5.97 -6.32 -8.29
N PRO A 502 -6.41 -7.35 -9.07
CA PRO A 502 -7.81 -7.72 -9.19
C PRO A 502 -8.52 -8.07 -7.89
N PHE A 503 -7.80 -8.52 -6.86
CA PHE A 503 -8.39 -8.92 -5.61
C PHE A 503 -8.41 -7.78 -4.59
N VAL A 504 -7.28 -7.11 -4.36
CA VAL A 504 -7.16 -6.06 -3.32
C VAL A 504 -8.01 -4.84 -3.65
N LEU A 505 -8.11 -4.49 -4.94
CA LEU A 505 -8.93 -3.39 -5.42
C LEU A 505 -9.57 -3.76 -6.77
N PRO A 506 -10.73 -4.43 -6.74
CA PRO A 506 -11.47 -4.78 -7.95
C PRO A 506 -11.95 -3.52 -8.70
N MET A 507 -12.10 -3.62 -10.02
CA MET A 507 -12.44 -2.46 -10.87
C MET A 507 -13.81 -1.85 -10.58
N ASP A 508 -14.74 -2.62 -10.01
CA ASP A 508 -16.07 -2.13 -9.62
C ASP A 508 -16.02 -1.14 -8.44
N GLN A 509 -14.92 -1.11 -7.69
CA GLN A 509 -14.68 -0.14 -6.62
C GLN A 509 -14.10 1.20 -7.11
N GLN A 510 -13.96 1.42 -8.42
CA GLN A 510 -13.43 2.68 -8.97
C GLN A 510 -14.14 3.94 -8.44
N SER A 511 -15.42 3.85 -8.07
CA SER A 511 -16.18 4.98 -7.50
C SER A 511 -15.71 5.41 -6.10
N ALA A 512 -15.03 4.52 -5.36
CA ALA A 512 -14.48 4.79 -4.04
C ALA A 512 -13.05 5.34 -4.06
N PHE A 513 -12.48 5.59 -5.25
CA PHE A 513 -11.12 6.09 -5.43
C PHE A 513 -11.13 7.29 -6.39
N VAL A 514 -10.38 8.34 -6.06
CA VAL A 514 -10.17 9.47 -6.99
C VAL A 514 -9.20 9.05 -8.09
N GLU A 515 -8.14 8.35 -7.68
CA GLU A 515 -7.13 7.78 -8.55
C GLU A 515 -7.72 6.72 -9.48
N LYS A 516 -7.15 6.60 -10.66
CA LYS A 516 -7.51 5.54 -11.60
C LYS A 516 -6.82 4.24 -11.21
N ILE A 517 -7.62 3.18 -11.10
CA ILE A 517 -7.12 1.86 -10.69
C ILE A 517 -6.22 1.30 -11.79
N VAL A 518 -5.02 0.89 -11.40
CA VAL A 518 -4.09 0.13 -12.23
C VAL A 518 -3.90 -1.25 -11.60
N GLN A 519 -4.44 -2.28 -12.24
CA GLN A 519 -4.34 -3.65 -11.74
C GLN A 519 -3.13 -4.36 -12.33
N LEU A 520 -2.17 -4.73 -11.47
CA LEU A 520 -1.16 -5.72 -11.80
C LEU A 520 -1.81 -7.12 -11.87
N PRO A 521 -1.31 -8.06 -12.69
CA PRO A 521 -2.04 -9.29 -13.00
C PRO A 521 -2.31 -10.22 -11.81
N HIS A 522 -1.38 -10.30 -10.85
CA HIS A 522 -1.43 -11.31 -9.77
C HIS A 522 -1.53 -10.71 -8.37
N CYS A 523 -0.63 -9.77 -8.05
CA CYS A 523 -0.57 -9.11 -6.75
C CYS A 523 0.00 -7.70 -6.90
N TYR A 524 -0.50 -6.75 -6.13
CA TYR A 524 0.04 -5.39 -6.10
C TYR A 524 1.35 -5.31 -5.32
N GLN A 525 1.57 -6.21 -4.35
CA GLN A 525 2.72 -6.16 -3.45
C GLN A 525 3.91 -6.94 -4.04
N PRO A 526 5.08 -6.32 -4.23
CA PRO A 526 6.32 -7.02 -4.54
C PRO A 526 6.88 -7.68 -3.28
N ASN A 527 7.67 -8.74 -3.47
CA ASN A 527 8.40 -9.38 -2.38
C ASN A 527 9.84 -9.62 -2.79
N ASP A 528 10.78 -9.19 -1.96
CA ASP A 528 12.21 -9.42 -2.17
C ASP A 528 12.60 -10.88 -1.91
N THR A 529 12.89 -11.60 -2.99
CA THR A 529 13.25 -13.02 -2.98
C THR A 529 14.68 -13.26 -2.49
N ARG A 530 15.50 -12.20 -2.40
CA ARG A 530 16.88 -12.28 -1.88
C ARG A 530 16.92 -12.28 -0.36
N ARG A 531 15.78 -12.16 0.32
CA ARG A 531 15.70 -12.18 1.77
C ARG A 531 16.08 -13.55 2.32
N LEU A 532 17.23 -13.57 2.98
CA LEU A 532 17.73 -14.75 3.64
C LEU A 532 16.82 -15.16 4.81
N ILE A 533 16.56 -16.45 4.88
CA ILE A 533 16.00 -17.10 6.07
C ILE A 533 17.18 -17.80 6.74
N ALA A 534 17.42 -17.54 8.03
CA ALA A 534 18.54 -18.18 8.72
C ALA A 534 18.47 -19.71 8.62
N ASP A 535 19.60 -20.36 8.39
CA ASP A 535 19.69 -21.82 8.24
C ASP A 535 19.27 -22.53 9.52
N VAL A 536 19.72 -22.00 10.66
CA VAL A 536 19.39 -22.51 11.98
C VAL A 536 18.02 -21.97 12.40
N THR A 537 17.08 -22.89 12.60
CA THR A 537 15.79 -22.57 13.22
C THR A 537 15.95 -22.65 14.74
N PRO A 538 15.59 -21.62 15.52
CA PRO A 538 15.64 -21.70 16.98
C PRO A 538 14.70 -22.79 17.49
N THR A 539 14.95 -23.33 18.67
CA THR A 539 14.05 -24.31 19.29
C THR A 539 12.78 -23.64 19.83
N ARG A 540 11.73 -24.44 20.07
CA ARG A 540 10.51 -23.95 20.73
C ARG A 540 10.82 -23.38 22.12
N ALA A 541 11.61 -24.07 22.94
CA ALA A 541 12.06 -23.56 24.23
C ALA A 541 12.80 -22.21 24.15
N GLN A 542 13.70 -22.04 23.18
CA GLN A 542 14.41 -20.76 22.97
C GLN A 542 13.46 -19.60 22.63
N CYS A 543 12.29 -19.91 22.06
CA CYS A 543 11.25 -18.94 21.72
C CYS A 543 10.17 -18.79 22.80
N GLY A 544 10.31 -19.47 23.95
CA GLY A 544 9.28 -19.49 25.01
C GLY A 544 8.01 -20.26 24.61
N LEU A 545 8.09 -21.13 23.60
CA LEU A 545 6.99 -21.96 23.12
C LEU A 545 7.01 -23.34 23.79
N PRO A 546 5.85 -24.00 23.97
CA PRO A 546 5.79 -25.36 24.48
C PRO A 546 6.35 -26.37 23.46
N GLU A 547 7.08 -27.37 23.93
CA GLU A 547 7.67 -28.43 23.09
C GLU A 547 6.62 -29.20 22.28
N ARG A 548 5.38 -29.28 22.75
CA ARG A 548 4.24 -29.91 22.08
C ARG A 548 3.04 -28.99 22.10
N GLY A 549 2.13 -29.18 21.14
CA GLY A 549 0.91 -28.39 21.01
C GLY A 549 0.94 -27.50 19.76
N PHE A 550 -0.25 -27.05 19.37
CA PHE A 550 -0.46 -26.22 18.19
C PHE A 550 -0.04 -24.77 18.47
N VAL A 551 0.73 -24.16 17.58
CA VAL A 551 1.19 -22.77 17.73
C VAL A 551 0.43 -21.89 16.73
N PHE A 552 -0.60 -21.19 17.20
CA PHE A 552 -1.19 -20.09 16.45
C PHE A 552 -0.22 -18.90 16.47
N CYS A 553 -0.11 -18.17 15.38
CA CYS A 553 0.79 -17.03 15.27
C CYS A 553 0.07 -15.80 14.71
N SER A 554 0.34 -14.62 15.27
CA SER A 554 -0.02 -13.35 14.64
C SER A 554 1.03 -12.30 14.98
N PHE A 555 1.97 -12.06 14.06
CA PHE A 555 3.01 -11.03 14.21
C PHE A 555 2.57 -9.65 13.71
N ASN A 556 1.27 -9.43 13.60
CA ASN A 556 0.70 -8.15 13.24
C ASN A 556 1.01 -7.05 14.27
N ASN A 557 1.01 -5.80 13.80
CA ASN A 557 0.99 -4.66 14.71
C ASN A 557 -0.29 -4.69 15.56
N SER A 558 -0.17 -4.30 16.83
CA SER A 558 -1.23 -4.41 17.84
C SER A 558 -2.52 -3.69 17.47
N TYR A 559 -2.46 -2.53 16.79
CA TYR A 559 -3.66 -1.80 16.36
C TYR A 559 -4.52 -2.56 15.33
N LYS A 560 -4.00 -3.63 14.72
CA LYS A 560 -4.76 -4.52 13.82
C LYS A 560 -5.55 -5.58 14.57
N LEU A 561 -5.24 -5.79 15.86
CA LEU A 561 -5.94 -6.75 16.70
C LEU A 561 -7.26 -6.11 17.17
N THR A 562 -8.36 -6.80 16.91
CA THR A 562 -9.70 -6.36 17.33
C THR A 562 -10.25 -7.30 18.40
N PRO A 563 -11.15 -6.81 19.28
CA PRO A 563 -11.81 -7.66 20.27
C PRO A 563 -12.49 -8.88 19.62
N ALA A 564 -13.21 -8.68 18.51
CA ALA A 564 -13.88 -9.75 17.79
C ALA A 564 -12.95 -10.90 17.34
N PHE A 565 -11.79 -10.59 16.74
CA PHE A 565 -10.82 -11.64 16.37
C PHE A 565 -10.16 -12.27 17.59
N PHE A 566 -9.87 -11.48 18.61
CA PHE A 566 -9.30 -12.00 19.85
C PHE A 566 -10.26 -12.95 20.57
N ASP A 567 -11.57 -12.69 20.54
CA ASP A 567 -12.61 -13.59 21.05
C ASP A 567 -12.58 -14.95 20.37
N ILE A 568 -12.48 -14.96 19.03
CA ILE A 568 -12.33 -16.18 18.22
C ILE A 568 -11.06 -16.92 18.66
N TRP A 569 -9.93 -16.22 18.77
CA TRP A 569 -8.67 -16.84 19.14
C TRP A 569 -8.71 -17.43 20.55
N MET A 570 -9.40 -16.79 21.49
CA MET A 570 -9.58 -17.35 22.83
C MET A 570 -10.47 -18.61 22.81
N ARG A 571 -11.50 -18.65 21.96
CA ARG A 571 -12.30 -19.88 21.73
C ARG A 571 -11.46 -20.99 21.13
N LEU A 572 -10.63 -20.70 20.12
CA LEU A 572 -9.71 -21.66 19.50
C LEU A 572 -8.70 -22.21 20.51
N LEU A 573 -8.11 -21.36 21.36
CA LEU A 573 -7.22 -21.81 22.43
C LEU A 573 -7.96 -22.77 23.38
N ARG A 574 -9.20 -22.49 23.78
CA ARG A 574 -9.97 -23.43 24.62
C ARG A 574 -10.26 -24.75 23.89
N ALA A 575 -10.59 -24.69 22.60
CA ALA A 575 -10.91 -25.86 21.78
C ALA A 575 -9.69 -26.74 21.46
N ALA A 576 -8.47 -26.20 21.46
CA ALA A 576 -7.22 -26.91 21.23
C ALA A 576 -6.36 -26.94 22.51
N PRO A 577 -6.51 -27.95 23.40
CA PRO A 577 -5.71 -28.05 24.63
C PRO A 577 -4.20 -28.06 24.35
N GLY A 578 -3.44 -27.34 25.16
CA GLY A 578 -1.98 -27.22 25.01
C GLY A 578 -1.51 -26.33 23.85
N SER A 579 -2.41 -25.75 23.05
CA SER A 579 -2.04 -24.75 22.05
C SER A 579 -1.67 -23.41 22.68
N VAL A 580 -0.90 -22.60 21.97
CA VAL A 580 -0.55 -21.23 22.37
C VAL A 580 -0.80 -20.26 21.22
N LEU A 581 -1.00 -18.98 21.56
CA LEU A 581 -1.06 -17.89 20.61
C LEU A 581 0.23 -17.06 20.73
N TRP A 582 0.99 -17.02 19.65
CA TRP A 582 2.29 -16.37 19.57
C TRP A 582 2.17 -15.01 18.87
N LEU A 583 2.39 -13.94 19.62
CA LEU A 583 2.20 -12.56 19.19
C LEU A 583 3.54 -11.83 19.12
N LEU A 584 3.62 -10.75 18.33
CA LEU A 584 4.79 -9.88 18.37
C LEU A 584 4.79 -9.08 19.68
N GLU A 585 5.93 -9.02 20.38
CA GLU A 585 6.08 -8.15 21.54
C GLU A 585 6.21 -6.70 21.06
N ALA A 586 5.08 -5.99 21.07
CA ALA A 586 5.03 -4.58 20.67
C ALA A 586 5.66 -3.67 21.74
N ASN A 587 5.19 -3.80 22.99
CA ASN A 587 5.72 -3.17 24.19
C ASN A 587 5.10 -3.81 25.44
N ALA A 588 5.58 -3.44 26.64
CA ALA A 588 5.11 -4.00 27.91
C ALA A 588 3.60 -3.75 28.16
N LEU A 589 3.09 -2.58 27.81
CA LEU A 589 1.69 -2.21 28.03
C LEU A 589 0.73 -3.08 27.18
N VAL A 590 1.05 -3.28 25.90
CA VAL A 590 0.30 -4.18 25.01
C VAL A 590 0.28 -5.60 25.56
N LYS A 591 1.43 -6.09 26.02
CA LYS A 591 1.58 -7.43 26.61
C LYS A 591 0.70 -7.60 27.85
N GLU A 592 0.71 -6.63 28.76
CA GLU A 592 -0.12 -6.62 29.96
C GLU A 592 -1.62 -6.58 29.62
N ASN A 593 -2.02 -5.67 28.72
CA ASN A 593 -3.41 -5.54 28.30
C ASN A 593 -3.94 -6.82 27.65
N LEU A 594 -3.18 -7.43 26.74
CA LEU A 594 -3.62 -8.68 26.09
C LEU A 594 -3.72 -9.86 27.07
N ARG A 595 -2.80 -9.96 28.04
CA ARG A 595 -2.90 -10.96 29.12
C ARG A 595 -4.14 -10.75 29.98
N ARG A 596 -4.44 -9.50 30.35
CA ARG A 596 -5.69 -9.15 31.05
C ARG A 596 -6.93 -9.56 30.23
N GLN A 597 -6.95 -9.23 28.95
CA GLN A 597 -8.06 -9.56 28.03
C GLN A 597 -8.24 -11.08 27.87
N ALA A 598 -7.16 -11.87 27.88
CA ALA A 598 -7.22 -13.34 27.89
C ALA A 598 -7.83 -13.88 29.19
N SER A 599 -7.37 -13.39 30.35
CA SER A 599 -7.92 -13.79 31.65
C SER A 599 -9.41 -13.48 31.78
N GLN A 600 -9.85 -12.31 31.31
CA GLN A 600 -11.27 -11.94 31.27
C GLN A 600 -12.12 -12.89 30.41
N ARG A 601 -11.51 -13.56 29.42
CA ARG A 601 -12.15 -14.55 28.55
C ARG A 601 -11.96 -15.99 29.03
N GLY A 602 -11.45 -16.19 30.26
CA GLY A 602 -11.24 -17.52 30.84
C GLY A 602 -10.12 -18.32 30.15
N VAL A 603 -9.12 -17.64 29.58
CA VAL A 603 -7.91 -18.28 29.05
C VAL A 603 -6.73 -17.92 29.94
N ASP A 604 -5.93 -18.93 30.30
CA ASP A 604 -4.67 -18.73 31.03
C ASP A 604 -3.77 -17.75 30.26
N PRO A 605 -3.38 -16.61 30.86
CA PRO A 605 -2.56 -15.60 30.19
C PRO A 605 -1.18 -16.11 29.77
N ASP A 606 -0.68 -17.21 30.34
CA ASP A 606 0.58 -17.85 29.93
C ASP A 606 0.47 -18.62 28.59
N ARG A 607 -0.74 -18.79 28.07
CA ARG A 607 -0.97 -19.30 26.70
C ARG A 607 -0.76 -18.23 25.63
N LEU A 608 -0.58 -16.97 26.02
CA LEU A 608 -0.08 -15.91 25.15
C LEU A 608 1.43 -15.81 25.26
N VAL A 609 2.14 -16.14 24.18
CA VAL A 609 3.60 -16.03 24.10
C VAL A 609 3.93 -14.80 23.28
N PHE A 610 4.94 -14.03 23.70
CA PHE A 610 5.32 -12.77 23.06
C PHE A 610 6.74 -12.86 22.48
N ALA A 611 6.85 -12.69 21.17
CA ALA A 611 8.10 -12.81 20.43
C ALA A 611 8.82 -11.45 20.38
N PRO A 612 10.08 -11.32 20.83
CA PRO A 612 10.80 -10.06 20.76
C PRO A 612 11.08 -9.63 19.31
N ARG A 613 11.40 -8.36 19.10
CA ARG A 613 11.93 -7.89 17.82
C ARG A 613 13.37 -8.36 17.65
N ILE A 614 13.63 -9.08 16.57
CA ILE A 614 14.95 -9.65 16.22
C ILE A 614 15.27 -9.32 14.74
N PRO A 615 16.52 -9.47 14.28
CA PRO A 615 16.85 -9.19 12.88
C PRO A 615 16.09 -10.09 11.89
N SER A 616 15.98 -9.64 10.64
CA SER A 616 15.07 -10.25 9.65
C SER A 616 15.34 -11.73 9.38
N PRO A 617 16.58 -12.22 9.20
CA PRO A 617 16.81 -13.64 8.91
C PRO A 617 16.34 -14.58 10.01
N GLU A 618 16.58 -14.22 11.28
CA GLU A 618 16.14 -14.97 12.45
C GLU A 618 14.61 -14.83 12.65
N HIS A 619 14.06 -13.66 12.37
CA HIS A 619 12.61 -13.43 12.37
C HIS A 619 11.90 -14.31 11.34
N LEU A 620 12.44 -14.45 10.14
CA LEU A 620 11.87 -15.36 9.13
C LEU A 620 12.04 -16.82 9.55
N ALA A 621 13.20 -17.22 10.09
CA ALA A 621 13.45 -18.60 10.48
C ALA A 621 12.49 -19.08 11.58
N ARG A 622 12.17 -18.23 12.57
CA ARG A 622 11.29 -18.63 13.67
C ARG A 622 9.83 -18.89 13.24
N HIS A 623 9.38 -18.39 12.09
CA HIS A 623 8.04 -18.70 11.57
C HIS A 623 7.84 -20.19 11.31
N ARG A 624 8.92 -20.96 11.07
CA ARG A 624 8.89 -22.43 10.92
C ARG A 624 8.37 -23.15 12.17
N LEU A 625 8.38 -22.49 13.34
CA LEU A 625 7.87 -23.04 14.60
C LEU A 625 6.37 -22.87 14.78
N ALA A 626 5.74 -21.98 14.02
CA ALA A 626 4.31 -21.72 14.05
C ALA A 626 3.55 -22.70 13.15
N ASP A 627 2.31 -22.99 13.51
CA ASP A 627 1.43 -23.92 12.78
C ASP A 627 0.49 -23.21 11.81
N LEU A 628 -0.17 -22.15 12.27
CA LEU A 628 -1.08 -21.35 11.45
C LEU A 628 -0.93 -19.88 11.80
N PHE A 629 -0.73 -19.03 10.79
CA PHE A 629 -0.81 -17.58 10.97
C PHE A 629 -2.27 -17.14 10.92
N LEU A 630 -2.71 -16.41 11.94
CA LEU A 630 -4.04 -15.85 12.09
C LEU A 630 -4.02 -14.36 11.74
N ASP A 631 -4.68 -14.02 10.64
CA ASP A 631 -4.85 -12.64 10.20
C ASP A 631 -6.10 -11.97 10.81
N THR A 632 -6.28 -10.67 10.57
CA THR A 632 -7.36 -9.85 11.13
C THR A 632 -8.06 -8.98 10.08
N LEU A 633 -9.27 -8.55 10.40
CA LEU A 633 -10.10 -7.58 9.65
C LEU A 633 -10.58 -6.51 10.65
N PRO A 634 -10.72 -5.22 10.31
CA PRO A 634 -10.74 -4.57 8.98
C PRO A 634 -9.37 -4.31 8.33
N TYR A 635 -8.27 -4.53 9.05
CA TYR A 635 -6.92 -4.26 8.56
C TYR A 635 -6.09 -5.55 8.59
N ASN A 636 -5.91 -6.16 7.42
CA ASN A 636 -5.12 -7.38 7.25
C ASN A 636 -3.62 -7.22 7.57
N ALA A 637 -2.96 -8.34 7.75
CA ALA A 637 -1.53 -8.54 7.63
C ALA A 637 -1.08 -8.17 6.22
N HIS A 638 -0.04 -7.36 6.15
CA HIS A 638 0.54 -6.90 4.88
C HIS A 638 1.91 -7.57 4.74
N THR A 639 3.00 -6.87 5.02
CA THR A 639 4.36 -7.44 5.06
C THR A 639 4.48 -8.68 5.96
N THR A 640 3.74 -8.71 7.07
CA THR A 640 3.74 -9.85 7.99
C THR A 640 3.12 -11.12 7.38
N ALA A 641 2.15 -10.98 6.48
CA ALA A 641 1.60 -12.12 5.75
C ALA A 641 2.59 -12.61 4.70
N SER A 642 3.25 -11.71 3.96
CA SER A 642 4.26 -12.14 3.00
C SER A 642 5.51 -12.74 3.67
N ASP A 643 5.90 -12.27 4.85
CA ASP A 643 6.93 -12.90 5.70
C ASP A 643 6.56 -14.34 6.08
N ALA A 644 5.33 -14.55 6.55
CA ALA A 644 4.83 -15.87 6.90
C ALA A 644 4.83 -16.82 5.70
N LEU A 645 4.28 -16.37 4.56
CA LEU A 645 4.24 -17.15 3.32
C LEU A 645 5.65 -17.46 2.80
N TRP A 646 6.57 -16.50 2.86
CA TRP A 646 7.97 -16.69 2.48
C TRP A 646 8.65 -17.74 3.34
N ALA A 647 8.36 -17.76 4.64
CA ALA A 647 8.89 -18.75 5.57
C ALA A 647 8.18 -20.13 5.52
N GLY A 648 7.13 -20.28 4.70
CA GLY A 648 6.37 -21.52 4.57
C GLY A 648 5.27 -21.72 5.61
N LEU A 649 4.85 -20.66 6.29
CA LEU A 649 3.75 -20.65 7.26
C LEU A 649 2.42 -20.28 6.55
N PRO A 650 1.41 -21.18 6.52
CA PRO A 650 0.09 -20.85 5.98
C PRO A 650 -0.57 -19.69 6.73
N VAL A 651 -1.22 -18.80 5.98
CA VAL A 651 -1.94 -17.62 6.51
C VAL A 651 -3.42 -17.82 6.29
N LEU A 652 -4.22 -17.76 7.35
CA LEU A 652 -5.68 -17.72 7.29
C LEU A 652 -6.14 -16.27 7.42
N THR A 653 -6.99 -15.79 6.49
CA THR A 653 -7.52 -14.42 6.51
C THR A 653 -9.01 -14.36 6.27
N CYS A 654 -9.62 -13.26 6.69
CA CYS A 654 -10.99 -12.89 6.40
C CYS A 654 -10.97 -11.63 5.53
N ALA A 655 -11.50 -11.71 4.31
CA ALA A 655 -11.55 -10.61 3.37
C ALA A 655 -12.74 -9.69 3.68
N GLY A 656 -12.49 -8.39 3.72
CA GLY A 656 -13.53 -7.35 3.80
C GLY A 656 -13.71 -6.59 2.49
N ASP A 657 -14.29 -5.40 2.61
CA ASP A 657 -14.65 -4.55 1.47
C ASP A 657 -13.62 -3.47 1.13
N THR A 658 -12.70 -3.17 2.04
CA THR A 658 -11.70 -2.10 1.89
C THR A 658 -10.36 -2.65 1.42
N PHE A 659 -9.54 -1.83 0.76
CA PHE A 659 -8.19 -2.21 0.33
C PHE A 659 -7.37 -2.83 1.48
N ALA A 660 -7.32 -2.17 2.64
CA ALA A 660 -6.57 -2.64 3.80
C ALA A 660 -7.03 -4.02 4.33
N GLY A 661 -8.33 -4.33 4.17
CA GLY A 661 -8.95 -5.59 4.58
C GLY A 661 -8.93 -6.69 3.51
N ARG A 662 -8.19 -6.49 2.41
CA ARG A 662 -8.09 -7.46 1.29
C ARG A 662 -6.66 -7.84 0.92
N VAL A 663 -5.66 -7.24 1.56
CA VAL A 663 -4.24 -7.46 1.22
C VAL A 663 -3.82 -8.90 1.40
N ALA A 664 -4.13 -9.55 2.53
CA ALA A 664 -3.71 -10.93 2.76
C ALA A 664 -4.38 -11.89 1.77
N GLY A 665 -5.63 -11.63 1.38
CA GLY A 665 -6.33 -12.40 0.35
C GLY A 665 -5.67 -12.28 -1.02
N SER A 666 -5.19 -11.09 -1.39
CA SER A 666 -4.40 -10.90 -2.63
C SER A 666 -3.11 -11.74 -2.61
N LEU A 667 -2.37 -11.72 -1.49
CA LEU A 667 -1.16 -12.54 -1.32
C LEU A 667 -1.47 -14.04 -1.43
N LEU A 668 -2.56 -14.49 -0.82
CA LEU A 668 -3.00 -15.90 -0.87
C LEU A 668 -3.41 -16.34 -2.27
N HIS A 669 -4.07 -15.48 -3.04
CA HIS A 669 -4.34 -15.76 -4.46
C HIS A 669 -3.03 -15.92 -5.25
N ALA A 670 -2.09 -15.00 -5.08
CA ALA A 670 -0.83 -15.00 -5.82
C ALA A 670 0.11 -16.16 -5.46
N VAL A 671 0.04 -16.69 -4.24
CA VAL A 671 0.79 -17.89 -3.82
C VAL A 671 0.05 -19.21 -4.11
N GLY A 672 -1.19 -19.13 -4.58
CA GLY A 672 -2.01 -20.29 -4.96
C GLY A 672 -2.76 -20.96 -3.80
N LEU A 673 -3.06 -20.25 -2.71
CA LEU A 673 -3.81 -20.74 -1.55
C LEU A 673 -5.15 -19.99 -1.31
N PRO A 674 -6.03 -19.82 -2.32
CA PRO A 674 -7.31 -19.12 -2.13
C PRO A 674 -8.24 -19.80 -1.13
N GLU A 675 -8.04 -21.09 -0.85
CA GLU A 675 -8.81 -21.85 0.15
C GLU A 675 -8.62 -21.36 1.60
N LEU A 676 -7.66 -20.47 1.86
CA LEU A 676 -7.41 -19.84 3.16
C LEU A 676 -7.99 -18.43 3.29
N ILE A 677 -8.86 -18.05 2.35
CA ILE A 677 -9.56 -16.77 2.35
C ILE A 677 -11.03 -17.02 2.73
N THR A 678 -11.47 -16.45 3.85
CA THR A 678 -12.87 -16.49 4.28
C THR A 678 -13.56 -15.15 4.04
N ALA A 679 -14.89 -15.13 4.06
CA ALA A 679 -15.70 -13.93 3.85
C ALA A 679 -16.49 -13.49 5.11
N SER A 680 -16.40 -14.26 6.19
CA SER A 680 -17.08 -13.99 7.46
C SER A 680 -16.25 -14.42 8.65
N LEU A 681 -16.56 -13.87 9.83
CA LEU A 681 -15.94 -14.27 11.10
C LEU A 681 -16.29 -15.72 11.48
N ASP A 682 -17.50 -16.18 11.16
CA ASP A 682 -17.93 -17.54 11.43
C ASP A 682 -17.18 -18.56 10.58
N ASP A 683 -17.02 -18.28 9.27
CA ASP A 683 -16.22 -19.13 8.37
C ASP A 683 -14.75 -19.13 8.77
N TYR A 684 -14.24 -17.97 9.21
CA TYR A 684 -12.89 -17.83 9.73
C TYR A 684 -12.67 -18.74 10.95
N GLU A 685 -13.55 -18.67 11.95
CA GLU A 685 -13.47 -19.50 13.15
C GLU A 685 -13.61 -21.00 12.81
N ALA A 686 -14.55 -21.36 11.94
CA ALA A 686 -14.77 -22.73 11.51
C ALA A 686 -13.54 -23.31 10.79
N LEU A 687 -12.94 -22.56 9.87
CA LEU A 687 -11.74 -23.01 9.14
C LEU A 687 -10.53 -23.07 10.06
N ALA A 688 -10.33 -22.08 10.94
CA ALA A 688 -9.26 -22.11 11.93
C ALA A 688 -9.38 -23.35 12.83
N GLY A 689 -10.59 -23.62 13.36
CA GLY A 689 -10.86 -24.80 14.18
C GLY A 689 -10.66 -26.11 13.44
N LYS A 690 -11.05 -26.19 12.17
CA LYS A 690 -10.81 -27.35 11.31
C LYS A 690 -9.32 -27.62 11.11
N LEU A 691 -8.50 -26.57 10.95
CA LEU A 691 -7.05 -26.69 10.76
C LEU A 691 -6.31 -27.01 12.06
N SER A 692 -6.79 -26.51 13.20
CA SER A 692 -6.12 -26.70 14.49
C SER A 692 -6.55 -27.94 15.27
N CYS A 693 -7.82 -28.34 15.15
CA CYS A 693 -8.41 -29.45 15.90
C CYS A 693 -8.83 -30.63 15.01
N GLY A 694 -8.78 -30.48 13.68
CA GLY A 694 -9.16 -31.51 12.71
C GLY A 694 -7.99 -32.40 12.29
N ASP A 695 -8.07 -32.96 11.08
CA ASP A 695 -7.04 -33.85 10.53
C ASP A 695 -5.72 -33.10 10.25
N PRO A 696 -4.60 -33.44 10.93
CA PRO A 696 -3.31 -32.78 10.74
C PRO A 696 -2.79 -32.81 9.30
N ARG A 697 -3.24 -33.78 8.48
CA ARG A 697 -2.86 -33.89 7.07
C ARG A 697 -3.33 -32.72 6.23
N LEU A 698 -4.40 -32.03 6.63
CA LEU A 698 -4.90 -30.84 5.92
C LEU A 698 -3.88 -29.72 5.95
N LEU A 699 -3.40 -29.37 7.14
CA LEU A 699 -2.39 -28.32 7.33
C LEU A 699 -1.04 -28.72 6.70
N GLN A 700 -0.68 -30.01 6.81
CA GLN A 700 0.51 -30.53 6.14
C GLN A 700 0.41 -30.42 4.61
N GLY A 701 -0.76 -30.70 4.03
CA GLY A 701 -1.02 -30.54 2.60
C GLY A 701 -0.88 -29.08 2.14
N LEU A 702 -1.42 -28.13 2.91
CA LEU A 702 -1.27 -26.70 2.65
C LEU A 702 0.20 -26.25 2.71
N ARG A 703 0.95 -26.70 3.72
CA ARG A 703 2.41 -26.43 3.82
C ARG A 703 3.17 -27.02 2.63
N HIS A 704 2.84 -28.25 2.22
CA HIS A 704 3.49 -28.88 1.07
C HIS A 704 3.20 -28.11 -0.23
N LYS A 705 1.95 -27.69 -0.44
CA LYS A 705 1.55 -26.84 -1.57
C LYS A 705 2.29 -25.51 -1.57
N LEU A 706 2.35 -24.83 -0.41
CA LEU A 706 3.09 -23.58 -0.24
C LEU A 706 4.58 -23.74 -0.57
N LEU A 707 5.26 -24.69 0.06
CA LEU A 707 6.70 -24.89 -0.13
C LEU A 707 7.05 -25.37 -1.54
N GLY A 708 6.21 -26.23 -2.13
CA GLY A 708 6.39 -26.72 -3.50
C GLY A 708 6.17 -25.64 -4.57
N ALA A 709 5.24 -24.71 -4.33
CA ALA A 709 4.96 -23.61 -5.25
C ALA A 709 5.75 -22.33 -4.96
N ARG A 710 6.37 -22.17 -3.77
CA ARG A 710 6.93 -20.90 -3.29
C ARG A 710 7.79 -20.18 -4.35
N LEU A 711 8.80 -20.84 -4.89
CA LEU A 711 9.73 -20.25 -5.86
C LEU A 711 9.18 -20.16 -7.29
N ALA A 712 8.05 -20.80 -7.57
CA ALA A 712 7.38 -20.79 -8.87
C ALA A 712 6.11 -19.92 -8.88
N SER A 713 5.67 -19.45 -7.71
CA SER A 713 4.44 -18.67 -7.57
C SER A 713 4.65 -17.23 -8.03
N PRO A 714 3.65 -16.60 -8.66
CA PRO A 714 3.72 -15.18 -9.03
C PRO A 714 4.07 -14.24 -7.87
N LEU A 715 3.71 -14.60 -6.63
CA LEU A 715 4.01 -13.78 -5.45
C LEU A 715 5.51 -13.57 -5.19
N PHE A 716 6.33 -14.55 -5.56
CA PHE A 716 7.79 -14.56 -5.34
C PHE A 716 8.56 -14.67 -6.67
N ASP A 717 7.98 -14.19 -7.76
CA ASP A 717 8.66 -13.98 -9.05
C ASP A 717 8.90 -12.48 -9.27
N SER A 718 9.93 -11.95 -8.61
CA SER A 718 10.27 -10.51 -8.66
C SER A 718 10.57 -10.02 -10.08
N ALA A 719 11.13 -10.87 -10.93
CA ALA A 719 11.45 -10.52 -12.31
C ALA A 719 10.18 -10.33 -13.13
N ARG A 720 9.21 -11.25 -13.01
CA ARG A 720 7.89 -11.08 -13.64
C ARG A 720 7.14 -9.89 -13.07
N TYR A 721 7.17 -9.71 -11.75
CA TYR A 721 6.57 -8.55 -11.10
C TYR A 721 7.15 -7.25 -11.67
N ALA A 722 8.48 -7.12 -11.79
CA ALA A 722 9.13 -5.93 -12.34
C ALA A 722 8.65 -5.62 -13.76
N ARG A 723 8.52 -6.63 -14.63
CA ARG A 723 7.97 -6.46 -15.98
C ARG A 723 6.52 -5.99 -15.99
N HIS A 724 5.69 -6.53 -15.10
CA HIS A 724 4.29 -6.09 -14.96
C HIS A 724 4.22 -4.64 -14.45
N PHE A 725 5.06 -4.30 -13.47
CA PHE A 725 5.17 -2.94 -12.94
C PHE A 725 5.62 -1.96 -14.03
N GLU A 726 6.61 -2.31 -14.84
CA GLU A 726 7.06 -1.52 -15.98
C GLU A 726 6.02 -1.38 -17.09
N ALA A 727 5.25 -2.42 -17.36
CA ALA A 727 4.12 -2.34 -18.28
C ALA A 727 3.06 -1.37 -17.76
N ALA A 728 2.81 -1.35 -16.44
CA ALA A 728 1.94 -0.37 -15.81
C ALA A 728 2.46 1.07 -16.03
N LEU A 729 3.74 1.33 -15.71
CA LEU A 729 4.37 2.64 -15.90
C LEU A 729 4.33 3.08 -17.37
N THR A 730 4.63 2.17 -18.28
CA THR A 730 4.59 2.43 -19.73
C THR A 730 3.18 2.83 -20.16
N GLN A 731 2.17 2.08 -19.74
CA GLN A 731 0.78 2.37 -20.10
C GLN A 731 0.27 3.68 -19.48
N MET A 732 0.66 4.02 -18.26
CA MET A 732 0.37 5.33 -17.63
C MET A 732 0.96 6.46 -18.48
N TRP A 733 2.22 6.33 -18.90
CA TRP A 733 2.88 7.32 -19.74
C TRP A 733 2.23 7.44 -21.12
N GLU A 734 1.89 6.32 -21.76
CA GLU A 734 1.21 6.32 -23.06
C GLU A 734 -0.15 7.03 -22.99
N ASN A 735 -0.95 6.77 -21.94
CA ASN A 735 -2.22 7.46 -21.73
C ASN A 735 -2.03 8.98 -21.66
N HIS A 736 -0.99 9.44 -20.95
CA HIS A 736 -0.67 10.87 -20.86
C HIS A 736 -0.16 11.44 -22.18
N ARG A 737 0.81 10.77 -22.82
CA ARG A 737 1.43 11.18 -24.09
C ARG A 737 0.39 11.34 -25.19
N ASP A 738 -0.59 10.45 -25.24
CA ASP A 738 -1.64 10.45 -26.27
C ASP A 738 -2.72 11.54 -26.01
N GLY A 739 -2.49 12.43 -25.02
CA GLY A 739 -3.36 13.55 -24.68
C GLY A 739 -4.63 13.16 -23.91
N GLY A 740 -4.70 11.91 -23.44
CA GLY A 740 -5.83 11.38 -22.68
C GLY A 740 -5.80 11.80 -21.22
N ALA A 741 -6.98 11.99 -20.63
CA ALA A 741 -7.11 12.01 -19.17
C ALA A 741 -6.74 10.64 -18.57
N PRO A 742 -6.25 10.58 -17.31
CA PRO A 742 -6.01 9.30 -16.65
C PRO A 742 -7.24 8.40 -16.71
N ARG A 743 -7.02 7.12 -17.06
CA ARG A 743 -8.06 6.08 -17.15
C ARG A 743 -7.61 4.79 -16.46
N ALA A 744 -8.54 4.07 -15.85
CA ALA A 744 -8.26 2.79 -15.20
C ALA A 744 -7.93 1.71 -16.24
N PHE A 745 -7.05 0.79 -15.90
CA PHE A 745 -6.70 -0.34 -16.78
C PHE A 745 -6.10 -1.51 -16.00
N ALA A 746 -6.18 -2.71 -16.59
CA ALA A 746 -5.49 -3.90 -16.10
C ALA A 746 -4.28 -4.19 -16.98
N VAL A 747 -3.13 -4.42 -16.36
CA VAL A 747 -1.92 -4.86 -17.05
C VAL A 747 -2.14 -6.29 -17.54
N THR A 748 -1.78 -6.55 -18.79
CA THR A 748 -1.83 -7.92 -19.33
C THR A 748 -0.72 -8.76 -18.70
N ASP A 749 -1.01 -10.02 -18.37
CA ASP A 749 -0.03 -10.91 -17.79
C ASP A 749 1.09 -11.24 -18.78
N VAL A 750 2.23 -10.56 -18.60
CA VAL A 750 3.45 -10.78 -19.38
C VAL A 750 4.22 -11.95 -18.75
N GLY A 751 3.74 -13.18 -18.96
CA GLY A 751 4.41 -14.41 -18.50
C GLY A 751 5.77 -14.62 -19.19
N GLU A 752 6.81 -14.95 -18.39
CA GLU A 752 8.18 -15.35 -18.78
C GLU A 752 8.84 -14.54 -19.93
N THR A 753 9.63 -13.50 -19.61
CA THR A 753 10.80 -13.25 -20.46
C THR A 753 11.82 -14.31 -20.11
N ALA A 754 11.92 -15.32 -20.96
CA ALA A 754 13.15 -16.08 -21.07
C ALA A 754 14.34 -15.11 -21.24
N PRO A 755 15.57 -15.48 -20.82
CA PRO A 755 16.76 -14.83 -21.35
C PRO A 755 16.64 -14.77 -22.88
N PRO A 756 17.23 -13.78 -23.57
CA PRO A 756 17.04 -13.59 -25.00
C PRO A 756 17.14 -14.95 -25.70
N ALA A 757 16.03 -15.37 -26.32
CA ALA A 757 15.90 -16.72 -26.84
C ALA A 757 17.06 -16.99 -27.81
N PRO A 758 17.80 -18.10 -27.67
CA PRO A 758 18.65 -18.55 -28.76
C PRO A 758 17.74 -18.70 -29.99
N SER A 759 18.17 -18.20 -31.14
CA SER A 759 17.38 -18.37 -32.35
C SER A 759 17.22 -19.87 -32.63
N ILE A 760 16.03 -20.42 -32.46
CA ILE A 760 15.74 -21.82 -32.78
C ILE A 760 15.73 -21.93 -34.32
N GLN A 761 16.86 -22.32 -34.91
CA GLN A 761 16.98 -22.49 -36.36
C GLN A 761 16.88 -23.98 -36.73
N ARG A 762 16.19 -24.26 -37.84
CA ARG A 762 16.18 -25.60 -38.46
C ARG A 762 17.34 -25.74 -39.42
N VAL A 763 17.99 -26.90 -39.37
CA VAL A 763 18.90 -27.34 -40.42
C VAL A 763 18.06 -27.86 -41.59
N ARG A 764 18.04 -27.11 -42.70
CA ARG A 764 17.30 -27.50 -43.90
C ARG A 764 17.92 -28.73 -44.56
N TYR A 765 17.07 -29.65 -45.01
CA TYR A 765 17.53 -30.75 -45.86
C TYR A 765 17.97 -30.21 -47.21
N ARG A 766 19.22 -30.49 -47.61
CA ARG A 766 19.76 -30.13 -48.93
C ARG A 766 19.41 -31.14 -50.02
N ALA A 767 18.99 -32.33 -49.62
CA ALA A 767 18.56 -33.43 -50.48
C ALA A 767 17.60 -34.32 -49.69
N CYS A 768 16.89 -35.22 -50.36
CA CYS A 768 15.97 -36.16 -49.72
C CYS A 768 16.71 -36.99 -48.65
N PRO A 769 16.28 -36.96 -47.37
CA PRO A 769 16.99 -37.66 -46.27
C PRO A 769 16.92 -39.19 -46.36
N LEU A 770 16.13 -39.71 -47.30
CA LEU A 770 15.98 -41.14 -47.55
C LEU A 770 16.88 -41.67 -48.68
N CYS A 771 16.81 -41.08 -49.88
CA CYS A 771 17.55 -41.56 -51.06
C CYS A 771 18.70 -40.65 -51.52
N GLY A 772 18.89 -39.47 -50.92
CA GLY A 772 19.93 -38.50 -51.30
C GLY A 772 19.66 -37.72 -52.58
N GLY A 773 18.47 -37.81 -53.19
CA GLY A 773 18.12 -37.07 -54.41
C GLY A 773 17.90 -35.57 -54.15
N GLY A 774 18.41 -34.70 -55.03
CA GLY A 774 18.34 -33.24 -54.88
C GLY A 774 17.04 -32.58 -55.35
N ASP A 775 16.18 -33.29 -56.09
CA ASP A 775 14.90 -32.76 -56.58
C ASP A 775 13.78 -32.99 -55.54
N ILE A 776 13.59 -31.97 -54.68
CA ILE A 776 12.70 -32.00 -53.50
C ILE A 776 11.77 -30.76 -53.45
N PRO A 777 10.84 -30.58 -54.41
CA PRO A 777 9.92 -29.45 -54.41
C PRO A 777 9.02 -29.43 -53.17
N ALA A 778 8.71 -28.23 -52.69
CA ALA A 778 7.70 -28.03 -51.64
C ALA A 778 6.30 -28.33 -52.19
N ILE A 779 5.50 -29.04 -51.40
CA ILE A 779 4.15 -29.49 -51.77
C ILE A 779 3.05 -28.86 -50.90
N LEU A 780 3.37 -28.41 -49.68
CA LEU A 780 2.42 -27.83 -48.73
C LEU A 780 3.14 -27.00 -47.66
N GLY A 781 2.58 -25.84 -47.28
CA GLY A 781 2.91 -25.15 -46.04
C GLY A 781 1.80 -25.38 -45.01
N ALA A 782 2.13 -25.93 -43.85
CA ALA A 782 1.17 -26.31 -42.84
C ALA A 782 1.29 -25.44 -41.58
N ASP A 783 0.15 -24.96 -41.08
CA ASP A 783 0.06 -24.20 -39.82
C ASP A 783 0.29 -25.13 -38.63
N CYS A 784 1.34 -24.86 -37.88
CA CYS A 784 1.76 -25.65 -36.74
C CYS A 784 1.51 -24.93 -35.39
N THR A 785 0.86 -23.76 -35.36
CA THR A 785 0.64 -22.99 -34.12
C THR A 785 -0.29 -23.70 -33.14
N LYS A 786 -1.02 -24.72 -33.60
CA LYS A 786 -1.94 -25.54 -32.79
C LYS A 786 -1.27 -26.80 -32.22
N HIS A 787 -0.01 -27.05 -32.56
CA HIS A 787 0.73 -28.21 -32.05
C HIS A 787 1.01 -28.03 -30.54
N ALA A 788 0.89 -29.11 -29.76
CA ALA A 788 1.00 -29.03 -28.29
C ALA A 788 2.39 -28.59 -27.80
N LEU A 789 3.42 -28.81 -28.62
CA LEU A 789 4.80 -28.39 -28.35
C LEU A 789 5.18 -27.04 -29.02
N TYR A 790 4.24 -26.36 -29.70
CA TYR A 790 4.53 -25.11 -30.41
C TYR A 790 4.97 -24.01 -29.45
N GLN A 791 6.02 -23.28 -29.84
CA GLN A 791 6.52 -22.11 -29.12
C GLN A 791 6.59 -20.92 -30.10
N PRO A 792 6.29 -19.68 -29.68
CA PRO A 792 6.32 -18.51 -30.57
C PRO A 792 7.67 -18.24 -31.25
N ALA A 793 8.76 -18.83 -30.75
CA ALA A 793 10.08 -18.76 -31.36
C ALA A 793 10.24 -19.62 -32.64
N LEU A 794 9.31 -20.55 -32.91
CA LEU A 794 9.27 -21.35 -34.13
C LEU A 794 8.46 -20.64 -35.22
N PRO A 795 8.83 -20.79 -36.51
CA PRO A 795 7.98 -20.35 -37.61
C PRO A 795 6.58 -20.99 -37.50
N PRO A 796 5.49 -20.21 -37.67
CA PRO A 796 4.11 -20.72 -37.53
C PRO A 796 3.70 -21.66 -38.67
N VAL A 797 4.48 -21.69 -39.76
CA VAL A 797 4.24 -22.53 -40.93
C VAL A 797 5.47 -23.39 -41.18
N ILE A 798 5.26 -24.70 -41.35
CA ILE A 798 6.28 -25.67 -41.76
C ILE A 798 6.05 -26.11 -43.20
N ASN A 799 7.08 -26.07 -44.03
CA ASN A 799 7.00 -26.55 -45.40
C ASN A 799 7.26 -28.06 -45.48
N TRP A 800 6.46 -28.74 -46.30
CA TRP A 800 6.58 -30.15 -46.63
C TRP A 800 7.05 -30.30 -48.07
N HIS A 801 7.87 -31.31 -48.31
CA HIS A 801 8.51 -31.60 -49.58
C HIS A 801 8.19 -33.02 -50.03
N GLU A 802 8.20 -33.25 -51.34
CA GLU A 802 8.10 -34.58 -51.95
C GLU A 802 9.30 -34.82 -52.87
N CYS A 803 10.09 -35.86 -52.59
CA CYS A 803 11.21 -36.25 -53.43
C CYS A 803 10.74 -36.87 -54.75
N LYS A 804 11.12 -36.32 -55.90
CA LYS A 804 10.76 -36.88 -57.22
C LYS A 804 11.47 -38.19 -57.56
N GLY A 805 12.62 -38.45 -56.94
CA GLY A 805 13.36 -39.70 -57.14
C GLY A 805 12.72 -40.92 -56.48
N CYS A 806 12.17 -40.78 -55.27
CA CYS A 806 11.64 -41.92 -54.50
C CYS A 806 10.22 -41.75 -53.94
N GLY A 807 9.56 -40.61 -54.16
CA GLY A 807 8.22 -40.32 -53.66
C GLY A 807 8.12 -40.10 -52.15
N HIS A 808 9.24 -39.87 -51.47
CA HIS A 808 9.28 -39.65 -50.02
C HIS A 808 8.77 -38.24 -49.67
N VAL A 809 7.84 -38.15 -48.71
CA VAL A 809 7.27 -36.90 -48.22
C VAL A 809 7.82 -36.57 -46.84
N PHE A 810 8.37 -35.36 -46.65
CA PHE A 810 9.06 -34.98 -45.41
C PHE A 810 9.04 -33.46 -45.18
N THR A 811 9.29 -33.01 -43.95
CA THR A 811 9.35 -31.57 -43.62
C THR A 811 10.68 -30.93 -44.02
N GLU A 812 10.72 -29.60 -44.18
CA GLU A 812 11.85 -28.85 -44.79
C GLU A 812 13.20 -28.94 -44.07
N GLY A 813 13.24 -29.44 -42.83
CA GLY A 813 14.47 -29.57 -42.05
C GLY A 813 14.28 -30.18 -40.67
N TYR A 814 15.40 -30.41 -39.98
CA TYR A 814 15.48 -30.97 -38.63
C TYR A 814 16.11 -29.98 -37.64
N PHE A 815 15.97 -30.27 -36.35
CA PHE A 815 16.58 -29.48 -35.29
C PHE A 815 17.94 -30.07 -34.94
N ASP A 816 18.94 -29.20 -34.73
CA ASP A 816 20.19 -29.63 -34.12
C ASP A 816 19.98 -29.95 -32.63
N ALA A 817 21.01 -30.49 -31.97
CA ALA A 817 20.91 -30.93 -30.58
C ALA A 817 20.51 -29.78 -29.62
N ALA A 818 20.98 -28.56 -29.87
CA ALA A 818 20.69 -27.40 -29.02
C ALA A 818 19.23 -26.93 -29.19
N ALA A 819 18.75 -26.84 -30.43
CA ALA A 819 17.36 -26.53 -30.73
C ALA A 819 16.41 -27.63 -30.23
N ALA A 820 16.80 -28.90 -30.35
CA ALA A 820 16.05 -30.04 -29.84
C ALA A 820 15.93 -30.01 -28.31
N GLU A 821 17.01 -29.75 -27.56
CA GLU A 821 16.97 -29.67 -26.09
C GLU A 821 15.99 -28.59 -25.61
N VAL A 822 15.89 -27.46 -26.30
CA VAL A 822 14.94 -26.39 -25.98
C VAL A 822 13.49 -26.81 -26.30
N ILE A 823 13.24 -27.42 -27.45
CA ILE A 823 11.89 -27.84 -27.88
C ILE A 823 11.35 -28.97 -27.01
N PHE A 824 12.20 -29.94 -26.65
CA PHE A 824 11.83 -31.12 -25.87
C PHE A 824 11.99 -30.95 -24.35
N SER A 825 12.39 -29.75 -23.89
CA SER A 825 12.44 -29.42 -22.45
C SER A 825 11.07 -29.51 -21.76
N LYS A 826 9.98 -29.41 -22.51
CA LYS A 826 8.60 -29.63 -22.02
C LYS A 826 8.12 -31.01 -22.47
N THR A 827 7.93 -31.92 -21.51
CA THR A 827 7.33 -33.23 -21.77
C THR A 827 5.80 -33.09 -21.86
N HIS A 828 5.20 -33.54 -22.97
CA HIS A 828 3.75 -33.62 -23.09
C HIS A 828 3.19 -34.54 -21.99
N GLN A 829 2.12 -34.13 -21.30
CA GLN A 829 1.60 -34.84 -20.12
C GLN A 829 1.33 -36.34 -20.39
N ASN A 830 0.82 -36.67 -21.57
CA ASN A 830 0.55 -38.05 -22.00
C ASN A 830 1.79 -38.93 -22.21
N GLN A 831 2.99 -38.35 -22.20
CA GLN A 831 4.27 -39.03 -22.38
C GLN A 831 5.09 -39.11 -21.07
N ILE A 832 4.50 -38.71 -19.95
CA ILE A 832 5.08 -38.89 -18.61
C ILE A 832 4.98 -40.37 -18.23
N VAL A 833 6.06 -40.94 -17.72
CA VAL A 833 6.13 -42.35 -17.29
C VAL A 833 5.01 -42.67 -16.29
N GLY A 834 4.22 -43.71 -16.60
CA GLY A 834 3.07 -44.14 -15.80
C GLY A 834 1.76 -43.39 -16.06
N HIS A 835 1.75 -42.37 -16.91
CA HIS A 835 0.54 -41.60 -17.21
C HIS A 835 -0.51 -42.43 -17.98
N ASP A 836 -1.73 -42.49 -17.44
CA ASP A 836 -2.90 -43.19 -18.01
C ASP A 836 -2.61 -44.66 -18.42
N MET A 837 -1.69 -45.30 -17.72
CA MET A 837 -1.13 -46.60 -18.10
C MET A 837 -2.20 -47.69 -18.21
N GLU A 838 -3.12 -47.75 -17.25
CA GLU A 838 -4.19 -48.77 -17.21
C GLU A 838 -5.14 -48.71 -18.41
N ARG A 839 -5.41 -47.53 -18.97
CA ARG A 839 -6.24 -47.40 -20.18
C ARG A 839 -5.51 -47.81 -21.45
N GLN A 840 -4.18 -47.66 -21.48
CA GLN A 840 -3.38 -47.94 -22.67
C GLN A 840 -2.92 -49.40 -22.76
N ARG A 841 -2.80 -50.09 -21.61
CA ARG A 841 -2.37 -51.50 -21.55
C ARG A 841 -3.17 -52.47 -22.42
N PRO A 842 -4.51 -52.40 -22.55
CA PRO A 842 -5.25 -53.28 -23.46
C PRO A 842 -4.86 -53.14 -24.94
N VAL A 843 -4.47 -51.93 -25.36
CA VAL A 843 -4.00 -51.67 -26.72
C VAL A 843 -2.57 -52.18 -26.90
N SER A 844 -1.69 -51.86 -25.96
CA SER A 844 -0.31 -52.34 -25.92
C SER A 844 -0.23 -53.88 -25.90
N ALA A 845 -1.14 -54.55 -25.20
CA ALA A 845 -1.17 -56.02 -25.11
C ALA A 845 -1.35 -56.70 -26.48
N ARG A 846 -2.19 -56.13 -27.36
CA ARG A 846 -2.39 -56.65 -28.72
C ARG A 846 -1.16 -56.43 -29.61
N MET A 847 -0.46 -55.31 -29.43
CA MET A 847 0.80 -55.03 -30.11
C MET A 847 1.87 -56.04 -29.68
N VAL A 848 2.03 -56.24 -28.37
CA VAL A 848 2.98 -57.21 -27.78
C VAL A 848 2.66 -58.62 -28.23
N GLU A 849 1.39 -59.05 -28.21
CA GLU A 849 0.97 -60.37 -28.67
C GLU A 849 1.44 -60.66 -30.10
N ARG A 850 1.25 -59.70 -31.02
CA ARG A 850 1.66 -59.84 -32.43
C ARG A 850 3.17 -59.99 -32.57
N VAL A 851 3.94 -59.19 -31.84
CA VAL A 851 5.41 -59.27 -31.86
C VAL A 851 5.90 -60.58 -31.22
N ALA A 852 5.27 -61.03 -30.14
CA ALA A 852 5.61 -62.26 -29.42
C ALA A 852 5.48 -63.53 -30.29
N ARG A 853 4.62 -63.51 -31.33
CA ARG A 853 4.54 -64.59 -32.33
C ARG A 853 5.82 -64.78 -33.15
N ARG A 854 6.71 -63.77 -33.17
CA ARG A 854 7.97 -63.77 -33.93
C ARG A 854 9.19 -63.92 -33.02
N ALA A 855 9.16 -63.27 -31.86
CA ALA A 855 10.20 -63.41 -30.84
C ALA A 855 9.51 -63.67 -29.49
N ALA A 856 9.47 -64.91 -29.02
CA ALA A 856 8.68 -65.26 -27.85
C ALA A 856 9.26 -64.78 -26.50
N THR A 857 10.59 -64.62 -26.40
CA THR A 857 11.28 -64.22 -25.17
C THR A 857 12.60 -63.47 -25.46
N GLY A 858 13.14 -62.84 -24.42
CA GLY A 858 14.43 -62.16 -24.40
C GLY A 858 14.31 -60.66 -24.14
N ARG A 859 15.27 -59.85 -24.60
CA ARG A 859 15.29 -58.41 -24.29
C ARG A 859 14.46 -57.61 -25.28
N TRP A 860 13.61 -56.73 -24.76
CA TRP A 860 12.76 -55.81 -25.50
C TRP A 860 13.29 -54.39 -25.33
N LEU A 861 13.84 -53.80 -26.39
CA LEU A 861 14.18 -52.38 -26.43
C LEU A 861 12.98 -51.59 -26.92
N ASP A 862 12.46 -50.67 -26.10
CA ASP A 862 11.45 -49.71 -26.53
C ASP A 862 12.10 -48.34 -26.70
N VAL A 863 12.19 -47.90 -27.97
CA VAL A 863 12.77 -46.62 -28.36
C VAL A 863 11.66 -45.57 -28.31
N GLY A 864 11.91 -44.45 -27.65
CA GLY A 864 10.90 -43.42 -27.42
C GLY A 864 9.73 -43.93 -26.57
N PHE A 865 10.02 -44.71 -25.51
CA PHE A 865 9.02 -45.47 -24.73
C PHE A 865 7.86 -44.64 -24.15
N GLY A 866 7.97 -43.30 -24.16
CA GLY A 866 6.87 -42.41 -23.83
C GLY A 866 6.43 -42.59 -22.39
N ASN A 867 5.14 -42.88 -22.17
CA ASN A 867 4.63 -43.16 -20.82
C ASN A 867 4.97 -44.57 -20.29
N GLY A 868 5.67 -45.39 -21.09
CA GLY A 868 6.10 -46.74 -20.72
C GLY A 868 5.04 -47.83 -20.92
N SER A 869 3.84 -47.52 -21.44
CA SER A 869 2.76 -48.52 -21.54
C SER A 869 3.15 -49.76 -22.34
N LEU A 870 3.81 -49.59 -23.50
CA LEU A 870 4.23 -50.72 -24.33
C LEU A 870 5.33 -51.55 -23.66
N LEU A 871 6.34 -50.86 -23.13
CA LEU A 871 7.45 -51.46 -22.38
C LEU A 871 6.99 -52.31 -21.18
N PHE A 872 6.13 -51.76 -20.32
CA PHE A 872 5.63 -52.49 -19.14
C PHE A 872 4.71 -53.64 -19.52
N THR A 873 3.93 -53.50 -20.61
CA THR A 873 3.13 -54.63 -21.09
C THR A 873 4.01 -55.75 -21.64
N ALA A 874 5.13 -55.44 -22.30
CA ALA A 874 6.07 -56.46 -22.75
C ALA A 874 6.71 -57.23 -21.58
N GLU A 875 7.00 -56.57 -20.46
CA GLU A 875 7.49 -57.25 -19.26
C GLU A 875 6.51 -58.33 -18.76
N GLU A 876 5.21 -58.02 -18.73
CA GLU A 876 4.18 -58.97 -18.29
C GLU A 876 4.03 -60.19 -19.20
N TRP A 877 4.45 -60.07 -20.46
CA TRP A 877 4.53 -61.17 -21.41
C TRP A 877 5.85 -61.97 -21.32
N GLY A 878 6.72 -61.64 -20.37
CA GLY A 878 7.95 -62.36 -20.07
C GLY A 878 9.21 -61.86 -20.78
N PHE A 879 9.17 -60.65 -21.36
CA PHE A 879 10.38 -60.00 -21.89
C PHE A 879 11.15 -59.28 -20.80
N THR A 880 12.44 -59.07 -21.02
CA THR A 880 13.25 -58.16 -20.20
C THR A 880 13.21 -56.76 -20.80
N PRO A 881 12.51 -55.79 -20.18
CA PRO A 881 12.36 -54.44 -20.73
C PRO A 881 13.66 -53.62 -20.66
N VAL A 882 13.92 -52.85 -21.70
CA VAL A 882 14.97 -51.82 -21.77
C VAL A 882 14.40 -50.56 -22.42
N GLY A 883 14.50 -49.42 -21.74
CA GLY A 883 14.04 -48.14 -22.29
C GLY A 883 15.16 -47.34 -22.97
N LEU A 884 14.84 -46.68 -24.08
CA LEU A 884 15.70 -45.69 -24.71
C LEU A 884 14.87 -44.44 -25.01
N ASP A 885 15.24 -43.28 -24.45
CA ASP A 885 14.51 -42.02 -24.68
C ASP A 885 15.46 -40.82 -24.60
N LEU A 886 15.22 -39.78 -25.39
CA LEU A 886 16.04 -38.56 -25.38
C LEU A 886 15.77 -37.68 -24.16
N ARG A 887 14.67 -37.89 -23.44
CA ARG A 887 14.28 -37.11 -22.26
C ARG A 887 14.89 -37.67 -20.98
N LYS A 888 15.72 -36.85 -20.34
CA LYS A 888 16.46 -37.20 -19.11
C LYS A 888 15.51 -37.60 -17.97
N GLU A 889 14.38 -36.92 -17.86
CA GLU A 889 13.38 -37.12 -16.80
C GLU A 889 12.69 -38.48 -16.94
N ASN A 890 12.31 -38.86 -18.16
CA ASN A 890 11.69 -40.16 -18.43
C ASN A 890 12.66 -41.30 -18.12
N VAL A 891 13.92 -41.17 -18.56
CA VAL A 891 14.96 -42.15 -18.28
C VAL A 891 15.23 -42.27 -16.77
N ALA A 892 15.27 -41.14 -16.05
CA ALA A 892 15.42 -41.13 -14.60
C ALA A 892 14.25 -41.85 -13.91
N ALA A 893 13.01 -41.56 -14.30
CA ALA A 893 11.82 -42.21 -13.74
C ALA A 893 11.83 -43.72 -13.96
N LEU A 894 12.19 -44.17 -15.17
CA LEU A 894 12.26 -45.60 -15.49
C LEU A 894 13.38 -46.31 -14.70
N ARG A 895 14.53 -45.64 -14.50
CA ARG A 895 15.61 -46.14 -13.63
C ARG A 895 15.20 -46.23 -12.16
N THR A 896 14.40 -45.29 -11.66
CA THR A 896 13.86 -45.33 -10.28
C THR A 896 12.98 -46.55 -10.05
N LEU A 897 12.30 -47.03 -11.10
CA LEU A 897 11.49 -48.26 -11.05
C LEU A 897 12.34 -49.55 -11.17
N GLY A 898 13.66 -49.44 -11.30
CA GLY A 898 14.58 -50.58 -11.33
C GLY A 898 14.89 -51.13 -12.73
N TYR A 899 14.44 -50.46 -13.80
CA TYR A 899 14.67 -50.91 -15.17
C TYR A 899 15.97 -50.35 -15.76
N GLU A 900 16.55 -51.09 -16.72
CA GLU A 900 17.63 -50.57 -17.54
C GLU A 900 17.08 -49.54 -18.53
N ALA A 901 17.60 -48.32 -18.48
CA ALA A 901 17.21 -47.26 -19.40
C ALA A 901 18.40 -46.36 -19.79
N HIS A 902 18.41 -45.88 -21.03
CA HIS A 902 19.48 -45.09 -21.62
C HIS A 902 18.95 -43.75 -22.15
N CYS A 903 19.69 -42.67 -21.89
CA CYS A 903 19.39 -41.33 -22.39
C CYS A 903 20.32 -41.02 -23.56
N ALA A 904 19.96 -41.51 -24.74
CA ALA A 904 20.75 -41.43 -25.97
C ALA A 904 19.85 -41.66 -27.20
N SER A 905 20.35 -41.32 -28.38
CA SER A 905 19.75 -41.76 -29.65
C SER A 905 20.03 -43.26 -29.90
N ILE A 906 19.26 -43.89 -30.79
CA ILE A 906 19.44 -45.32 -31.09
C ILE A 906 20.78 -45.58 -31.79
N GLU A 907 21.26 -44.60 -32.57
CA GLU A 907 22.53 -44.64 -33.27
C GLU A 907 23.76 -44.63 -32.34
N GLU A 908 23.59 -44.18 -31.10
CA GLU A 908 24.65 -44.10 -30.08
C GLU A 908 24.74 -45.36 -29.20
N LEU A 909 23.80 -46.29 -29.33
CA LEU A 909 23.82 -47.54 -28.55
C LEU A 909 24.78 -48.57 -29.14
N ASP A 910 25.86 -48.86 -28.42
CA ASP A 910 26.82 -49.91 -28.75
C ASP A 910 26.43 -51.28 -28.15
N HIS A 911 25.24 -51.78 -28.49
CA HIS A 911 24.69 -53.04 -27.99
C HIS A 911 24.44 -54.05 -29.13
N GLU A 912 25.50 -54.41 -29.84
CA GLU A 912 25.40 -55.27 -31.01
C GLU A 912 24.68 -56.60 -30.70
N GLN A 913 23.65 -56.92 -31.48
CA GLN A 913 22.86 -58.17 -31.45
C GLN A 913 22.28 -58.54 -30.06
N ARG A 914 22.11 -57.55 -29.17
CA ARG A 914 21.67 -57.76 -27.79
C ARG A 914 20.17 -58.02 -27.64
N TYR A 915 19.35 -57.57 -28.59
CA TYR A 915 17.89 -57.52 -28.42
C TYR A 915 17.16 -58.56 -29.26
N SER A 916 16.12 -59.15 -28.66
CA SER A 916 15.16 -60.02 -29.37
C SER A 916 14.12 -59.19 -30.12
N VAL A 917 13.76 -58.05 -29.53
CA VAL A 917 12.79 -57.10 -30.07
C VAL A 917 13.35 -55.69 -29.94
N VAL A 918 13.22 -54.92 -31.02
CA VAL A 918 13.38 -53.47 -31.03
C VAL A 918 12.06 -52.88 -31.47
N SER A 919 11.42 -52.12 -30.58
CA SER A 919 10.19 -51.38 -30.83
C SER A 919 10.54 -49.92 -31.09
N MET A 920 10.08 -49.40 -32.23
CA MET A 920 10.18 -48.00 -32.62
C MET A 920 8.78 -47.50 -32.98
N ALA A 921 7.85 -47.65 -32.02
CA ALA A 921 6.48 -47.21 -32.18
C ALA A 921 6.39 -45.68 -32.11
N ASP A 922 5.91 -45.05 -33.19
CA ASP A 922 5.78 -43.62 -33.34
C ASP A 922 7.14 -42.87 -33.23
N VAL A 923 8.22 -43.50 -33.72
CA VAL A 923 9.60 -42.97 -33.66
C VAL A 923 10.22 -42.75 -35.02
N LEU A 924 10.12 -43.72 -35.93
CA LEU A 924 10.89 -43.71 -37.18
C LEU A 924 10.52 -42.51 -38.07
N GLU A 925 9.28 -42.04 -38.01
CA GLU A 925 8.79 -40.82 -38.66
C GLU A 925 9.35 -39.53 -38.05
N HIS A 926 9.82 -39.57 -36.80
CA HIS A 926 10.40 -38.45 -36.03
C HIS A 926 11.94 -38.52 -35.97
N MET A 927 12.58 -39.35 -36.82
CA MET A 927 14.03 -39.42 -36.91
C MET A 927 14.56 -38.60 -38.07
N ALA A 928 15.59 -37.78 -37.86
CA ALA A 928 16.12 -36.90 -38.92
C ALA A 928 16.60 -37.67 -40.15
N PHE A 929 17.14 -38.87 -39.92
CA PHE A 929 17.56 -39.77 -40.99
C PHE A 929 17.01 -41.18 -40.71
N PRO A 930 15.77 -41.51 -41.16
CA PRO A 930 15.12 -42.80 -40.85
C PRO A 930 15.97 -44.02 -41.23
N LYS A 931 16.77 -43.91 -42.30
CA LYS A 931 17.73 -44.93 -42.71
C LYS A 931 18.78 -45.25 -41.64
N ALA A 932 19.31 -44.23 -40.97
CA ALA A 932 20.32 -44.41 -39.92
C ALA A 932 19.71 -45.16 -38.73
N GLY A 933 18.50 -44.79 -38.32
CA GLY A 933 17.75 -45.47 -37.27
C GLY A 933 17.48 -46.94 -37.57
N LEU A 934 17.07 -47.28 -38.80
CA LEU A 934 16.87 -48.68 -39.19
C LEU A 934 18.17 -49.49 -39.19
N LEU A 935 19.29 -48.90 -39.63
CA LEU A 935 20.59 -49.56 -39.57
C LEU A 935 21.04 -49.81 -38.12
N ALA A 936 20.83 -48.83 -37.23
CA ALA A 936 21.09 -48.98 -35.80
C ALA A 936 20.20 -50.08 -35.20
N ALA A 937 18.88 -50.04 -35.42
CA ALA A 937 17.96 -51.09 -34.98
C ALA A 937 18.38 -52.49 -35.48
N ARG A 938 18.84 -52.60 -36.74
CA ARG A 938 19.35 -53.86 -37.30
C ARG A 938 20.61 -54.32 -36.58
N ALA A 939 21.55 -53.43 -36.26
CA ALA A 939 22.75 -53.78 -35.52
C ALA A 939 22.42 -54.29 -34.11
N LEU A 940 21.45 -53.66 -33.45
CA LEU A 940 20.98 -54.01 -32.11
C LEU A 940 20.22 -55.35 -32.04
N LEU A 941 19.51 -55.71 -33.11
CA LEU A 941 18.74 -56.96 -33.18
C LEU A 941 19.63 -58.18 -33.40
N ARG A 942 19.40 -59.26 -32.65
CA ARG A 942 19.97 -60.59 -32.96
C ARG A 942 19.44 -61.13 -34.30
N PRO A 943 20.14 -62.06 -34.97
CA PRO A 943 19.61 -62.74 -36.16
C PRO A 943 18.22 -63.34 -35.88
N GLY A 944 17.25 -63.08 -36.77
CA GLY A 944 15.86 -63.49 -36.57
C GLY A 944 15.07 -62.70 -35.51
N GLY A 945 15.64 -61.64 -34.94
CA GLY A 945 14.95 -60.71 -34.04
C GLY A 945 13.87 -59.88 -34.76
N ALA A 946 12.90 -59.39 -34.00
CA ALA A 946 11.74 -58.66 -34.53
C ALA A 946 11.88 -57.15 -34.35
N LEU A 947 11.62 -56.40 -35.42
CA LEU A 947 11.43 -54.96 -35.43
C LEU A 947 9.92 -54.66 -35.44
N PHE A 948 9.45 -53.85 -34.49
CA PHE A 948 8.08 -53.34 -34.47
C PHE A 948 8.05 -51.85 -34.79
N LEU A 949 7.25 -51.46 -35.77
CA LEU A 949 7.01 -50.08 -36.17
C LEU A 949 5.53 -49.75 -36.08
N SER A 950 5.20 -48.58 -35.55
CA SER A 950 3.88 -47.92 -35.64
C SER A 950 4.11 -46.54 -36.20
N MET A 951 3.38 -46.15 -37.25
CA MET A 951 3.47 -44.80 -37.84
C MET A 951 2.32 -44.53 -38.80
N PRO A 952 2.04 -43.27 -39.18
CA PRO A 952 0.99 -42.98 -40.15
C PRO A 952 1.17 -43.67 -41.50
N ASN A 953 0.04 -44.07 -42.09
CA ASN A 953 0.00 -44.58 -43.45
C ASN A 953 -0.66 -43.58 -44.39
N ALA A 954 0.14 -42.91 -45.22
CA ALA A 954 -0.35 -41.90 -46.17
C ALA A 954 -1.32 -42.47 -47.24
N ASP A 955 -1.34 -43.79 -47.43
CA ASP A 955 -2.30 -44.47 -48.33
C ASP A 955 -3.65 -44.80 -47.68
N ASN A 956 -3.80 -44.63 -46.37
CA ASN A 956 -5.04 -44.95 -45.66
C ASN A 956 -6.19 -44.05 -46.16
N MET A 957 -7.37 -44.62 -46.39
CA MET A 957 -8.55 -43.86 -46.83
C MET A 957 -8.90 -42.72 -45.86
N VAL A 958 -8.79 -42.95 -44.55
CA VAL A 958 -9.03 -41.93 -43.51
C VAL A 958 -8.01 -40.80 -43.64
N TRP A 959 -6.74 -41.12 -43.89
CA TRP A 959 -5.71 -40.11 -44.14
C TRP A 959 -6.04 -39.24 -45.36
N ARG A 960 -6.43 -39.87 -46.47
CA ARG A 960 -6.83 -39.18 -47.71
C ARG A 960 -8.08 -38.33 -47.51
N LEU A 961 -9.05 -38.80 -46.73
CA LEU A 961 -10.25 -38.03 -46.36
C LEU A 961 -9.91 -36.82 -45.50
N LEU A 962 -9.09 -36.99 -44.46
CA LEU A 962 -8.64 -35.88 -43.61
C LEU A 962 -7.89 -34.83 -44.44
N HIS A 963 -7.05 -35.27 -45.37
CA HIS A 963 -6.30 -34.38 -46.25
C HIS A 963 -7.22 -33.64 -47.24
N ALA A 964 -8.16 -34.34 -47.89
CA ALA A 964 -9.14 -33.75 -48.80
C ALA A 964 -10.01 -32.68 -48.12
N ASN A 965 -10.30 -32.87 -46.83
CA ASN A 965 -11.05 -31.91 -46.00
C ASN A 965 -10.18 -30.81 -45.37
N LYS A 966 -8.87 -30.77 -45.66
CA LYS A 966 -7.91 -29.80 -45.09
C LYS A 966 -7.86 -29.76 -43.56
N VAL A 967 -8.11 -30.90 -42.92
CA VAL A 967 -8.14 -31.05 -41.44
C VAL A 967 -7.22 -32.17 -40.96
N ASN A 968 -6.26 -32.59 -41.78
CA ASN A 968 -5.33 -33.64 -41.41
C ASN A 968 -4.30 -33.11 -40.38
N PRO A 969 -4.34 -33.58 -39.12
CA PRO A 969 -3.53 -33.03 -38.04
C PRO A 969 -2.03 -33.30 -38.23
N TYR A 970 -1.67 -34.36 -38.96
CA TYR A 970 -0.28 -34.77 -39.20
C TYR A 970 0.49 -33.86 -40.15
N TRP A 971 -0.19 -32.88 -40.78
CA TRP A 971 0.53 -31.82 -41.49
C TRP A 971 1.07 -30.76 -40.53
N GLY A 972 0.44 -30.57 -39.37
CA GLY A 972 0.77 -29.53 -38.38
C GLY A 972 1.87 -29.92 -37.39
N GLU A 973 2.68 -30.93 -37.73
CA GLU A 973 3.81 -31.38 -36.92
C GLU A 973 4.91 -30.32 -36.87
N ILE A 974 5.41 -29.99 -35.68
CA ILE A 974 6.49 -29.01 -35.53
C ILE A 974 7.88 -29.65 -35.57
N GLU A 975 7.99 -30.97 -35.54
CA GLU A 975 9.29 -31.65 -35.56
C GLU A 975 9.78 -31.89 -36.99
N HIS A 976 10.91 -32.55 -37.16
CA HIS A 976 11.17 -33.18 -38.45
C HIS A 976 10.26 -34.40 -38.56
N TYR A 977 9.56 -34.54 -39.68
CA TYR A 977 8.55 -35.58 -39.84
C TYR A 977 8.64 -36.23 -41.22
N HIS A 978 8.42 -37.54 -41.27
CA HIS A 978 8.49 -38.35 -42.48
C HIS A 978 7.19 -39.12 -42.71
N ASN A 979 6.52 -38.84 -43.82
CA ASN A 979 5.30 -39.53 -44.22
C ASN A 979 5.62 -40.71 -45.14
N PHE A 980 5.15 -41.89 -44.76
CA PHE A 980 5.34 -43.11 -45.52
C PHE A 980 4.02 -43.64 -46.08
N THR A 981 4.09 -44.10 -47.34
CA THR A 981 3.15 -45.08 -47.86
C THR A 981 3.58 -46.47 -47.40
N ARG A 982 2.65 -47.41 -47.28
CA ARG A 982 3.00 -48.81 -46.98
C ARG A 982 4.03 -49.36 -47.96
N LYS A 983 3.85 -49.08 -49.26
CA LYS A 983 4.77 -49.51 -50.31
C LYS A 983 6.18 -48.96 -50.09
N ARG A 984 6.32 -47.68 -49.71
CA ARG A 984 7.63 -47.08 -49.49
C ARG A 984 8.31 -47.61 -48.23
N LEU A 985 7.56 -47.80 -47.15
CA LEU A 985 8.10 -48.39 -45.91
C LEU A 985 8.61 -49.82 -46.15
N TYR A 986 7.87 -50.64 -46.90
CA TYR A 986 8.28 -52.02 -47.19
C TYR A 986 9.56 -52.07 -48.02
N ALA A 987 9.65 -51.24 -49.07
CA ALA A 987 10.88 -51.11 -49.85
C ALA A 987 12.06 -50.67 -48.97
N LEU A 988 11.84 -49.72 -48.07
CA LEU A 988 12.88 -49.25 -47.15
C LEU A 988 13.35 -50.36 -46.20
N LEU A 989 12.43 -51.16 -45.65
CA LEU A 989 12.76 -52.28 -44.78
C LEU A 989 13.58 -53.36 -45.51
N GLU A 990 13.14 -53.75 -46.71
CA GLU A 990 13.83 -54.74 -47.55
C GLU A 990 15.23 -54.28 -47.96
N GLU A 991 15.38 -53.01 -48.39
CA GLU A 991 16.66 -52.38 -48.72
C GLU A 991 17.67 -52.44 -47.56
N HIS A 992 17.19 -52.50 -46.30
CA HIS A 992 18.00 -52.44 -45.10
C HIS A 992 18.09 -53.77 -44.35
N GLY A 993 17.68 -54.88 -44.96
CA GLY A 993 17.86 -56.23 -44.42
C GLY A 993 16.78 -56.64 -43.41
N PHE A 994 15.57 -56.12 -43.57
CA PHE A 994 14.39 -56.56 -42.85
C PHE A 994 13.37 -57.17 -43.81
N GLN A 995 12.72 -58.25 -43.37
CA GLN A 995 11.60 -58.85 -44.07
C GLN A 995 10.29 -58.48 -43.34
N PRO A 996 9.41 -57.65 -43.91
CA PRO A 996 8.09 -57.40 -43.35
C PRO A 996 7.27 -58.71 -43.34
N VAL A 997 6.80 -59.14 -42.16
CA VAL A 997 6.08 -60.41 -41.99
C VAL A 997 4.63 -60.23 -41.54
N GLU A 998 4.28 -59.05 -41.04
CA GLU A 998 2.93 -58.77 -40.56
C GLU A 998 2.55 -57.30 -40.73
N TYR A 999 1.27 -57.06 -41.03
CA TYR A 999 0.66 -55.74 -41.17
C TYR A 999 -0.59 -55.66 -40.30
N GLY A 1000 -0.75 -54.53 -39.61
CA GLY A 1000 -1.97 -54.16 -38.89
C GLY A 1000 -2.30 -52.68 -39.06
N VAL A 1001 -3.52 -52.32 -38.70
CA VAL A 1001 -3.93 -50.92 -38.51
C VAL A 1001 -3.90 -50.65 -37.02
N SER A 1002 -3.31 -49.54 -36.60
CA SER A 1002 -3.19 -49.26 -35.18
C SER A 1002 -4.54 -49.04 -34.53
N GLU A 1003 -4.78 -49.72 -33.41
CA GLU A 1003 -5.95 -49.49 -32.58
C GLU A 1003 -5.81 -48.20 -31.75
N ARG A 1004 -4.57 -47.80 -31.47
CA ARG A 1004 -4.25 -46.54 -30.78
C ARG A 1004 -4.55 -45.35 -31.67
N TYR A 1005 -4.11 -45.42 -32.94
CA TYR A 1005 -4.28 -44.36 -33.93
C TYR A 1005 -4.77 -44.96 -35.26
N ARG A 1006 -6.08 -44.89 -35.53
CA ARG A 1006 -6.72 -45.60 -36.67
C ARG A 1006 -6.22 -45.22 -38.08
N VAL A 1007 -5.40 -44.18 -38.19
CA VAL A 1007 -4.74 -43.77 -39.45
C VAL A 1007 -3.32 -44.34 -39.59
N CYS A 1008 -2.76 -44.89 -38.52
CA CYS A 1008 -1.43 -45.50 -38.48
C CYS A 1008 -1.46 -46.96 -38.93
N MET A 1009 -0.37 -47.36 -39.57
CA MET A 1009 -0.04 -48.76 -39.83
C MET A 1009 0.93 -49.27 -38.78
N GLU A 1010 0.79 -50.55 -38.47
CA GLU A 1010 1.71 -51.27 -37.61
C GLU A 1010 2.35 -52.40 -38.40
N VAL A 1011 3.68 -52.43 -38.42
CA VAL A 1011 4.45 -53.41 -39.19
C VAL A 1011 5.37 -54.17 -38.26
N VAL A 1012 5.31 -55.51 -38.34
CA VAL A 1012 6.31 -56.38 -37.73
C VAL A 1012 7.22 -56.87 -38.85
N ALA A 1013 8.52 -56.63 -38.71
CA ALA A 1013 9.53 -57.11 -39.64
C ALA A 1013 10.58 -57.95 -38.90
N VAL A 1014 11.19 -58.91 -39.59
CA VAL A 1014 12.22 -59.78 -39.01
C VAL A 1014 13.56 -59.43 -39.64
N LYS A 1015 14.62 -59.35 -38.82
CA LYS A 1015 15.99 -59.16 -39.33
C LYS A 1015 16.36 -60.36 -40.21
N SER A 1016 16.59 -60.10 -41.49
CA SER A 1016 17.11 -61.10 -42.43
C SER A 1016 18.52 -61.54 -41.98
N GLY A 1017 18.81 -62.83 -42.19
CA GLY A 1017 20.05 -63.48 -41.75
C GLY A 1017 21.32 -62.83 -42.28
#